data_AF-A0AAE0BKU2-F1
#
_entry.id   AF-A0AAE0BKU2-F1
#
_cell.length_a   1.000
_cell.length_b   1.000
_cell.length_c   1.000
_cell.angle_alpha   90.00
_cell.angle_beta   90.00
_cell.angle_gamma   90.00
#
_symmetry.space_group_name_H-M   'P 1'
#
loop_
_entity.id
_entity.type
_entity.pdbx_description
1 polymer ?
#
loop_
_entity_poly.entity_id
_entity_poly.type
_entity_poly.pdbx_seq_one_letter_code
_entity_poly.pdbx_strand_id
1 'polypeptide(L)'
;MQEATVERPMTEEVIATEVLELLKELGREAAAEVVQQQIPEDKVRCVEKILLRYQGTDTAIPVDFTMDLAAMTAQFEALYISRFGFAMPDKPLIVDTATVEAIGETGNSSRAVGGGEADEGAACGPIGNVRAYWDGEWRDTDVYQREDMPLGMKVEGPAILSEKVGTTLVEPEWAAEVTPGGLALRRVVAKKRTVAIGTTCNPIYLEVFNNLFMSIAEQMGYTLQNTSFSVNMKERLDFSCAIFDPDGQLIANAPHMPVHLGSMGESIRTVMRRNADSMRPGDVYVLNDPYNGGTHLPDVTVVSPVFDEAGAEVIFYVGSRGHQSDIGGITPASMPPNSTSVDEEGILINNFKLVDEGVLKEKEFRELLCSGPYPARNPDVNLADIRAQIASNNKGAQELRKMVAQFGLETVQAYMGHVQDNAEEAVRRAISAFRTGEYTYETDSGAVVKCRIEINEEERSAVVDFTGTSGQLSTNFNAPSAVCRAATMYVFRTLVNDEIPMNEGCLKPITLIIPEGSMLNPQYPAAVVAGNVETSQVVTDTLYAALKVMAASQGTMNNTTFGNENYQYYETVCGGSGAGPTFEGTDAVHTHMTNSRLTDPEILEFRYPVAVEKFEIRRGSGGRGRHRGGDGAFRRLRFLEPMELSLLSNHRKVCLPPVETSHAPYLTPHAVTWLPLRQMSRANGLLGHLRKAQAAPPLVVQNARPPANLLGDMRTIAAGC
;
A
#
# COMPACT_ATOMS: atom_id res chain seq x y z
N MET A 1 19.16 9.87 -24.67
CA MET A 1 19.63 9.91 -23.27
C MET A 1 20.70 8.84 -23.15
N GLN A 2 21.85 9.18 -22.57
CA GLN A 2 22.94 8.24 -22.29
C GLN A 2 23.22 8.25 -20.78
N GLU A 3 23.60 7.10 -20.24
CA GLU A 3 23.91 6.93 -18.83
C GLU A 3 25.09 5.97 -18.62
N ALA A 4 25.85 6.19 -17.56
CA ALA A 4 26.93 5.30 -17.16
C ALA A 4 27.08 5.26 -15.63
N THR A 5 27.30 4.05 -15.12
CA THR A 5 27.52 3.80 -13.69
C THR A 5 28.89 4.33 -13.25
N VAL A 6 28.93 4.98 -12.09
CA VAL A 6 30.14 5.57 -11.48
C VAL A 6 30.50 4.83 -10.19
N GLU A 7 29.56 4.72 -9.25
CA GLU A 7 29.74 4.12 -7.90
C GLU A 7 30.97 4.64 -7.11
N ARG A 8 31.14 5.97 -7.02
CA ARG A 8 32.27 6.60 -6.30
C ARG A 8 31.80 7.62 -5.26
N PRO A 9 32.53 7.82 -4.15
CA PRO A 9 32.24 8.91 -3.22
C PRO A 9 32.26 10.27 -3.92
N MET A 10 31.33 11.15 -3.57
CA MET A 10 31.24 12.51 -4.11
C MET A 10 32.30 13.40 -3.45
N THR A 11 33.51 13.38 -4.01
CA THR A 11 34.62 14.26 -3.62
C THR A 11 34.91 15.27 -4.74
N GLU A 12 35.54 16.39 -4.40
CA GLU A 12 35.94 17.39 -5.41
C GLU A 12 36.80 16.77 -6.52
N GLU A 13 37.70 15.85 -6.16
CA GLU A 13 38.57 15.15 -7.10
C GLU A 13 37.77 14.27 -8.07
N VAL A 14 36.87 13.42 -7.57
CA VAL A 14 36.04 12.52 -8.38
C VAL A 14 35.13 13.31 -9.31
N ILE A 15 34.54 14.41 -8.82
CA ILE A 15 33.67 15.28 -9.63
C ILE A 15 34.46 15.98 -10.74
N ALA A 16 35.62 16.56 -10.41
CA ALA A 16 36.40 17.35 -11.37
C ALA A 16 37.12 16.51 -12.43
N THR A 17 37.36 15.22 -12.17
CA THR A 17 38.15 14.35 -13.05
C THR A 17 37.29 13.27 -13.70
N GLU A 18 36.76 12.32 -12.93
CA GLU A 18 36.05 11.14 -13.43
C GLU A 18 34.66 11.51 -13.98
N VAL A 19 33.84 12.19 -13.16
CA VAL A 19 32.44 12.47 -13.51
C VAL A 19 32.32 13.51 -14.63
N LEU A 20 33.12 14.58 -14.57
CA LEU A 20 33.08 15.63 -15.59
C LEU A 20 33.51 15.11 -16.97
N GLU A 21 34.56 14.28 -17.05
CA GLU A 21 34.97 13.68 -18.33
C GLU A 21 33.92 12.69 -18.85
N LEU A 22 33.34 11.88 -17.96
CA LEU A 22 32.25 10.97 -18.33
C LEU A 22 31.03 11.71 -18.87
N LEU A 23 30.59 12.80 -18.23
CA LEU A 23 29.48 13.62 -18.72
C LEU A 23 29.78 14.25 -20.08
N LYS A 24 31.02 14.69 -20.34
CA LYS A 24 31.42 15.18 -21.68
C LYS A 24 31.40 14.09 -22.74
N GLU A 25 31.76 12.85 -22.39
CA GLU A 25 31.67 11.70 -23.30
C GLU A 25 30.22 11.36 -23.61
N LEU A 26 29.40 11.14 -22.58
CA LEU A 26 27.97 10.87 -22.71
C LEU A 26 27.24 12.00 -23.45
N GLY A 27 27.61 13.26 -23.22
CA GLY A 27 27.04 14.41 -23.91
C GLY A 27 27.35 14.45 -25.40
N ARG A 28 28.58 14.07 -25.80
CA ARG A 28 28.93 13.94 -27.23
C ARG A 28 28.14 12.82 -27.91
N GLU A 29 27.99 11.68 -27.25
CA GLU A 29 27.21 10.56 -27.77
C GLU A 29 25.71 10.90 -27.89
N ALA A 30 25.13 11.46 -26.82
CA ALA A 30 23.73 11.87 -26.80
C ALA A 30 23.43 12.94 -27.87
N ALA A 31 24.31 13.95 -28.01
CA ALA A 31 24.16 14.98 -29.03
C ALA A 31 24.28 14.40 -30.44
N ALA A 32 25.23 13.50 -30.69
CA ALA A 32 25.39 12.84 -31.98
C ALA A 32 24.13 12.07 -32.41
N GLU A 33 23.44 11.40 -31.49
CA GLU A 33 22.17 10.72 -31.77
C GLU A 33 21.04 11.66 -32.17
N VAL A 34 21.02 12.89 -31.62
CA VAL A 34 20.03 13.92 -31.95
C VAL A 34 20.37 14.59 -33.29
N VAL A 35 21.65 14.86 -33.55
CA VAL A 35 22.13 15.41 -34.83
C VAL A 35 21.86 14.42 -35.98
N GLN A 36 21.99 13.11 -35.75
CA GLN A 36 21.59 12.08 -36.73
C GLN A 36 20.11 12.14 -37.14
N GLN A 37 19.27 12.82 -36.36
CA GLN A 37 17.85 13.06 -36.66
C GLN A 37 17.64 14.34 -37.48
N GLN A 38 18.70 14.91 -38.04
CA GLN A 38 18.71 16.14 -38.85
C GLN A 38 18.38 17.41 -38.05
N ILE A 39 18.63 17.40 -36.73
CA ILE A 39 18.61 18.61 -35.92
C ILE A 39 19.98 19.28 -35.99
N PRO A 40 20.08 20.58 -36.31
CA PRO A 40 21.34 21.31 -36.28
C PRO A 40 22.00 21.26 -34.90
N GLU A 41 23.33 21.12 -34.86
CA GLU A 41 24.10 20.98 -33.62
C GLU A 41 23.93 22.19 -32.67
N ASP A 42 23.80 23.41 -33.23
CA ASP A 42 23.51 24.65 -32.50
C ASP A 42 22.10 24.69 -31.89
N LYS A 43 21.24 23.72 -32.24
CA LYS A 43 19.90 23.52 -31.69
C LYS A 43 19.80 22.30 -30.78
N VAL A 44 20.93 21.72 -30.39
CA VAL A 44 20.98 20.63 -29.41
C VAL A 44 21.49 21.16 -28.08
N ARG A 45 20.67 21.02 -27.03
CA ARG A 45 21.04 21.33 -25.64
C ARG A 45 21.21 20.03 -24.89
N CYS A 46 22.33 19.88 -24.18
CA CYS A 46 22.52 18.78 -23.24
C CYS A 46 22.11 19.21 -21.83
N VAL A 47 21.44 18.32 -21.11
CA VAL A 47 21.10 18.43 -19.70
C VAL A 47 21.89 17.35 -18.97
N GLU A 48 22.79 17.77 -18.09
CA GLU A 48 23.69 16.90 -17.35
C GLU A 48 23.16 16.72 -15.92
N LYS A 49 23.05 15.47 -15.49
CA LYS A 49 22.62 15.13 -14.13
C LYS A 49 23.47 14.01 -13.57
N ILE A 50 23.64 14.01 -12.26
CA ILE A 50 24.21 12.89 -11.53
C ILE A 50 23.17 12.33 -10.57
N LEU A 51 23.20 11.03 -10.39
CA LEU A 51 22.37 10.30 -9.45
C LEU A 51 23.18 10.12 -8.17
N LEU A 52 22.73 10.73 -7.08
CA LEU A 52 23.35 10.66 -5.78
C LEU A 52 22.57 9.72 -4.85
N ARG A 53 23.29 9.01 -3.98
CA ARG A 53 22.71 8.22 -2.88
C ARG A 53 23.59 8.32 -1.64
N TYR A 54 23.00 8.18 -0.46
CA TYR A 54 23.81 7.98 0.75
C TYR A 54 24.50 6.61 0.69
N GLN A 55 25.74 6.55 1.18
CA GLN A 55 26.46 5.28 1.30
C GLN A 55 25.64 4.26 2.11
N GLY A 56 25.53 3.03 1.62
CA GLY A 56 24.70 1.98 2.24
C GLY A 56 23.18 2.16 2.02
N THR A 57 22.78 2.87 0.96
CA THR A 57 21.42 2.88 0.42
C THR A 57 21.43 2.48 -1.04
N ASP A 58 20.29 1.96 -1.53
CA ASP A 58 20.10 1.55 -2.93
C ASP A 58 19.29 2.57 -3.75
N THR A 59 18.76 3.63 -3.11
CA THR A 59 17.97 4.64 -3.83
C THR A 59 18.81 5.82 -4.26
N ALA A 60 19.06 5.90 -5.56
CA ALA A 60 19.65 7.05 -6.21
C ALA A 60 18.60 8.13 -6.57
N ILE A 61 18.94 9.40 -6.34
CA ILE A 61 18.14 10.57 -6.69
C ILE A 61 18.91 11.43 -7.70
N PRO A 62 18.30 11.78 -8.85
CA PRO A 62 18.93 12.67 -9.81
C PRO A 62 18.98 14.12 -9.30
N VAL A 63 20.18 14.71 -9.36
CA VAL A 63 20.44 16.14 -9.12
C VAL A 63 21.08 16.77 -10.36
N ASP A 64 20.90 18.07 -10.52
CA ASP A 64 21.52 18.80 -11.62
C ASP A 64 23.04 18.86 -11.38
N PHE A 65 23.82 18.53 -12.41
CA PHE A 65 25.27 18.55 -12.27
C PHE A 65 25.79 19.99 -12.19
N THR A 66 26.65 20.25 -11.19
CA THR A 66 27.36 21.51 -11.03
C THR A 66 28.75 21.25 -10.43
N MET A 67 29.69 22.18 -10.60
CA MET A 67 31.00 22.09 -9.93
C MET A 67 30.94 22.43 -8.43
N ASP A 68 29.82 22.97 -7.95
CA ASP A 68 29.55 23.25 -6.54
C ASP A 68 28.91 22.02 -5.87
N LEU A 69 29.73 21.30 -5.08
CA LEU A 69 29.31 20.14 -4.30
C LEU A 69 28.28 20.50 -3.23
N ALA A 70 28.34 21.70 -2.64
CA ALA A 70 27.39 22.12 -1.62
C ALA A 70 26.00 22.34 -2.23
N ALA A 71 25.92 22.93 -3.42
CA ALA A 71 24.67 23.07 -4.16
C ALA A 71 24.05 21.70 -4.53
N MET A 72 24.86 20.76 -5.02
CA MET A 72 24.40 19.40 -5.33
C MET A 72 23.96 18.65 -4.07
N THR A 73 24.69 18.80 -2.97
CA THR A 73 24.34 18.21 -1.66
C THR A 73 23.00 18.77 -1.17
N ALA A 74 22.83 20.10 -1.17
CA ALA A 74 21.60 20.73 -0.73
C ALA A 74 20.40 20.34 -1.60
N GLN A 75 20.58 20.25 -2.93
CA GLN A 75 19.54 19.76 -3.84
C GLN A 75 19.20 18.29 -3.54
N PHE A 76 20.20 17.43 -3.35
CA PHE A 76 20.01 16.03 -2.99
C PHE A 76 19.26 15.90 -1.66
N GLU A 77 19.70 16.57 -0.60
CA GLU A 77 19.09 16.50 0.72
C GLU A 77 17.66 17.04 0.72
N ALA A 78 17.38 18.13 0.00
CA ALA A 78 16.01 18.64 -0.15
C ALA A 78 15.10 17.61 -0.84
N LEU A 79 15.58 16.97 -1.92
CA LEU A 79 14.85 15.90 -2.60
C LEU A 79 14.72 14.63 -1.75
N TYR A 80 15.75 14.30 -0.98
CA TYR A 80 15.78 13.13 -0.10
C TYR A 80 14.83 13.32 1.08
N ILE A 81 14.86 14.46 1.77
CA ILE A 81 13.89 14.82 2.83
C ILE A 81 12.47 14.84 2.25
N SER A 82 12.27 15.42 1.07
CA SER A 82 10.97 15.41 0.40
C SER A 82 10.47 13.98 0.15
N ARG A 83 11.35 13.04 -0.22
CA ARG A 83 10.95 11.66 -0.53
C ARG A 83 10.86 10.74 0.70
N PHE A 84 11.79 10.88 1.64
CA PHE A 84 12.01 9.95 2.75
C PHE A 84 11.70 10.54 4.13
N GLY A 85 11.61 11.87 4.28
CA GLY A 85 11.20 12.55 5.51
C GLY A 85 12.31 12.87 6.51
N PHE A 86 13.57 12.53 6.19
CA PHE A 86 14.74 12.77 7.05
C PHE A 86 15.99 12.94 6.19
N ALA A 87 17.11 13.36 6.80
CA ALA A 87 18.45 13.38 6.19
C ALA A 87 19.46 12.56 7.00
N MET A 88 20.59 12.21 6.40
CA MET A 88 21.71 11.51 7.03
C MET A 88 23.02 12.29 6.79
N PRO A 89 23.18 13.49 7.38
CA PRO A 89 24.29 14.40 7.05
C PRO A 89 25.68 13.82 7.33
N ASP A 90 25.76 12.86 8.27
CA ASP A 90 27.02 12.19 8.62
C ASP A 90 27.42 11.07 7.64
N LYS A 91 26.56 10.72 6.67
CA LYS A 91 26.86 9.69 5.66
C LYS A 91 27.44 10.29 4.38
N PRO A 92 28.54 9.74 3.85
CA PRO A 92 29.06 10.16 2.55
C PRO A 92 28.04 9.95 1.43
N LEU A 93 28.01 10.88 0.48
CA LEU A 93 27.26 10.74 -0.76
C LEU A 93 28.08 9.95 -1.79
N ILE A 94 27.42 9.06 -2.51
CA ILE A 94 27.96 8.28 -3.61
C ILE A 94 27.34 8.80 -4.91
N VAL A 95 28.18 9.12 -5.89
CA VAL A 95 27.79 9.28 -7.28
C VAL A 95 27.54 7.88 -7.84
N ASP A 96 26.27 7.54 -7.99
CA ASP A 96 25.82 6.24 -8.45
C ASP A 96 25.94 6.13 -9.98
N THR A 97 25.32 7.09 -10.67
CA THR A 97 25.20 7.11 -12.14
C THR A 97 25.33 8.54 -12.66
N ALA A 98 26.01 8.73 -13.80
CA ALA A 98 26.03 9.98 -14.55
C ALA A 98 25.10 9.87 -15.76
N THR A 99 24.31 10.90 -16.03
CA THR A 99 23.31 10.90 -17.11
C THR A 99 23.37 12.19 -17.92
N VAL A 100 23.23 12.06 -19.24
CA VAL A 100 23.09 13.20 -20.15
C VAL A 100 21.91 13.02 -21.08
N GLU A 101 21.01 14.00 -21.08
CA GLU A 101 19.89 14.10 -22.00
C GLU A 101 20.14 15.19 -23.04
N ALA A 102 20.24 14.82 -24.31
CA ALA A 102 20.31 15.77 -25.43
C ALA A 102 18.91 16.07 -25.95
N ILE A 103 18.56 17.35 -25.98
CA ILE A 103 17.25 17.87 -26.41
C ILE A 103 17.45 18.69 -27.68
N GLY A 104 16.81 18.27 -28.77
CA GLY A 104 16.85 18.97 -30.06
C GLY A 104 15.67 19.91 -30.23
N GLU A 105 15.93 21.20 -30.45
CA GLU A 105 14.88 22.17 -30.77
C GLU A 105 14.44 22.02 -32.23
N THR A 106 13.21 21.51 -32.42
CA THR A 106 12.54 21.56 -33.73
C THR A 106 11.79 22.87 -33.83
N GLY A 107 12.11 23.68 -34.84
CA GLY A 107 11.59 25.04 -35.04
C GLY A 107 10.12 25.14 -35.44
N ASN A 108 9.23 24.32 -34.86
CA ASN A 108 7.80 24.55 -34.89
C ASN A 108 7.40 25.22 -33.56
N SER A 109 7.75 26.50 -33.41
CA SER A 109 6.83 27.38 -32.68
C SER A 109 5.51 27.27 -33.43
N SER A 110 4.45 26.90 -32.71
CA SER A 110 3.08 26.83 -33.21
C SER A 110 2.84 27.98 -34.18
N ARG A 111 2.70 27.66 -35.46
CA ARG A 111 2.29 28.61 -36.49
C ARG A 111 1.06 29.29 -35.93
N ALA A 112 1.16 30.58 -35.59
CA ALA A 112 0.04 31.37 -35.12
C ALA A 112 -1.10 31.11 -36.11
N VAL A 113 -2.17 30.47 -35.64
CA VAL A 113 -3.36 30.27 -36.46
C VAL A 113 -3.83 31.68 -36.77
N GLY A 114 -3.61 32.09 -38.02
CA GLY A 114 -3.71 33.48 -38.44
C GLY A 114 -5.02 34.10 -37.98
N GLY A 115 -4.93 35.07 -37.07
CA GLY A 115 -5.88 36.17 -37.10
C GLY A 115 -5.61 36.91 -38.40
N GLY A 116 -6.59 36.96 -39.31
CA GLY A 116 -6.49 37.81 -40.49
C GLY A 116 -6.12 39.22 -40.04
N GLU A 117 -5.24 39.89 -40.78
CA GLU A 117 -5.10 41.33 -40.69
C GLU A 117 -6.50 41.93 -40.82
N ALA A 118 -7.01 42.52 -39.74
CA ALA A 118 -8.31 43.16 -39.76
C ALA A 118 -8.23 44.34 -40.73
N ASP A 119 -9.07 44.33 -41.76
CA ASP A 119 -9.36 45.52 -42.54
C ASP A 119 -9.83 46.61 -41.57
N GLU A 120 -9.15 47.76 -41.55
CA GLU A 120 -9.52 48.94 -40.77
C GLU A 120 -10.90 49.45 -41.26
N GLY A 121 -11.99 48.83 -40.79
CA GLY A 121 -13.35 49.23 -41.16
C GLY A 121 -14.46 48.19 -40.95
N ALA A 122 -14.17 46.93 -40.66
CA ALA A 122 -15.22 45.93 -40.41
C ALA A 122 -15.75 46.01 -38.97
N ALA A 123 -17.05 46.25 -38.79
CA ALA A 123 -17.70 46.23 -37.48
C ALA A 123 -17.67 44.80 -36.91
N CYS A 124 -16.84 44.58 -35.89
CA CYS A 124 -16.66 43.29 -35.23
C CYS A 124 -17.70 43.10 -34.11
N GLY A 125 -18.97 43.02 -34.49
CA GLY A 125 -20.11 42.81 -33.59
C GLY A 125 -20.62 41.37 -33.62
N PRO A 126 -21.58 41.02 -32.76
CA PRO A 126 -22.25 39.73 -32.83
C PRO A 126 -22.94 39.54 -34.18
N ILE A 127 -22.79 38.36 -34.78
CA ILE A 127 -23.44 37.95 -36.03
C ILE A 127 -24.92 37.61 -35.84
N GLY A 128 -25.36 37.46 -34.60
CA GLY A 128 -26.75 37.23 -34.22
C GLY A 128 -26.91 37.06 -32.73
N ASN A 129 -28.14 36.86 -32.30
CA ASN A 129 -28.49 36.55 -30.93
C ASN A 129 -29.36 35.29 -30.91
N VAL A 130 -29.08 34.39 -29.97
CA VAL A 130 -29.87 33.17 -29.76
C VAL A 130 -30.24 33.04 -28.29
N ARG A 131 -31.41 32.45 -28.03
CA ARG A 131 -31.82 32.15 -26.67
C ARG A 131 -31.07 30.92 -26.16
N ALA A 132 -30.25 31.08 -25.13
CA ALA A 132 -29.50 30.00 -24.48
C ALA A 132 -29.76 29.97 -22.97
N TYR A 133 -29.56 28.81 -22.36
CA TYR A 133 -29.86 28.60 -20.94
C TYR A 133 -28.57 28.65 -20.12
N TRP A 134 -28.49 29.61 -19.19
CA TRP A 134 -27.32 29.87 -18.33
C TRP A 134 -27.77 30.04 -16.88
N ASP A 135 -27.06 29.44 -15.94
CA ASP A 135 -27.29 29.61 -14.49
C ASP A 135 -28.75 29.45 -14.03
N GLY A 136 -29.50 28.53 -14.67
CA GLY A 136 -30.89 28.26 -14.30
C GLY A 136 -31.94 29.14 -15.00
N GLU A 137 -31.55 30.00 -15.94
CA GLU A 137 -32.47 30.90 -16.64
C GLU A 137 -32.16 30.99 -18.14
N TRP A 138 -33.19 31.23 -18.96
CA TRP A 138 -33.01 31.52 -20.38
C TRP A 138 -32.59 32.97 -20.58
N ARG A 139 -31.47 33.21 -21.28
CA ARG A 139 -30.95 34.54 -21.62
C ARG A 139 -30.70 34.65 -23.12
N ASP A 140 -31.00 35.81 -23.67
CA ASP A 140 -30.62 36.18 -25.02
C ASP A 140 -29.08 36.33 -25.07
N THR A 141 -28.43 35.54 -25.91
CA THR A 141 -26.98 35.33 -25.91
C THR A 141 -26.41 35.66 -27.28
N ASP A 142 -25.43 36.55 -27.28
CA ASP A 142 -24.78 37.01 -28.49
C ASP A 142 -23.88 35.92 -29.09
N VAL A 143 -23.99 35.75 -30.41
CA VAL A 143 -23.20 34.81 -31.20
C VAL A 143 -22.19 35.60 -32.01
N TYR A 144 -20.92 35.21 -31.95
CA TYR A 144 -19.82 35.79 -32.72
C TYR A 144 -19.27 34.74 -33.68
N GLN A 145 -18.86 35.16 -34.87
CA GLN A 145 -18.05 34.34 -35.76
C GLN A 145 -16.58 34.52 -35.37
N ARG A 146 -15.91 33.45 -34.96
CA ARG A 146 -14.53 33.53 -34.45
C ARG A 146 -13.56 34.10 -35.48
N GLU A 147 -13.70 33.73 -36.74
CA GLU A 147 -12.79 34.13 -37.82
C GLU A 147 -12.82 35.64 -38.08
N ASP A 148 -13.90 36.31 -37.66
CA ASP A 148 -14.08 37.76 -37.80
C ASP A 148 -13.53 38.52 -36.58
N MET A 149 -13.15 37.83 -35.50
CA MET A 149 -12.62 38.44 -34.27
C MET A 149 -11.12 38.76 -34.40
N PRO A 150 -10.71 40.03 -34.29
CA PRO A 150 -9.31 40.43 -34.40
C PRO A 150 -8.50 40.02 -33.16
N LEU A 151 -7.18 39.99 -33.33
CA LEU A 151 -6.24 39.74 -32.24
C LEU A 151 -6.45 40.74 -31.10
N GLY A 152 -6.56 40.24 -29.87
CA GLY A 152 -6.81 41.03 -28.66
C GLY A 152 -8.29 41.34 -28.39
N MET A 153 -9.22 40.98 -29.28
CA MET A 153 -10.65 41.14 -29.00
C MET A 153 -11.05 40.28 -27.81
N LYS A 154 -11.80 40.90 -26.88
CA LYS A 154 -12.36 40.27 -25.70
C LYS A 154 -13.87 40.22 -25.80
N VAL A 155 -14.44 39.06 -25.50
CA VAL A 155 -15.89 38.85 -25.37
C VAL A 155 -16.15 38.29 -23.98
N GLU A 156 -16.85 39.05 -23.15
CA GLU A 156 -17.33 38.57 -21.85
C GLU A 156 -18.59 37.73 -22.03
N GLY A 157 -18.72 36.66 -21.25
CA GLY A 157 -19.91 35.82 -21.30
C GLY A 157 -21.13 36.48 -20.64
N PRO A 158 -22.34 35.94 -20.85
CA PRO A 158 -22.64 34.77 -21.68
C PRO A 158 -22.52 35.10 -23.18
N ALA A 159 -21.75 34.30 -23.91
CA ALA A 159 -21.58 34.45 -25.36
C ALA A 159 -21.30 33.11 -26.05
N ILE A 160 -21.58 33.03 -27.34
CA ILE A 160 -21.31 31.86 -28.17
C ILE A 160 -20.34 32.25 -29.28
N LEU A 161 -19.21 31.57 -29.38
CA LEU A 161 -18.24 31.78 -30.45
C LEU A 161 -18.32 30.59 -31.42
N SER A 162 -18.81 30.84 -32.64
CA SER A 162 -18.90 29.81 -33.68
C SER A 162 -17.63 29.81 -34.53
N GLU A 163 -17.11 28.61 -34.80
CA GLU A 163 -15.93 28.33 -35.61
C GLU A 163 -16.29 27.26 -36.66
N LYS A 164 -15.53 27.17 -37.76
CA LYS A 164 -15.77 26.16 -38.80
C LYS A 164 -15.79 24.70 -38.30
N VAL A 165 -15.09 24.40 -37.22
CA VAL A 165 -14.93 23.04 -36.66
C VAL A 165 -15.41 22.92 -35.21
N GLY A 166 -16.01 23.98 -34.66
CA GLY A 166 -16.33 24.02 -33.23
C GLY A 166 -17.28 25.13 -32.84
N THR A 167 -17.77 25.07 -31.62
CA THR A 167 -18.54 26.17 -31.02
C THR A 167 -18.13 26.27 -29.56
N THR A 168 -17.57 27.40 -29.19
CA THR A 168 -17.12 27.68 -27.83
C THR A 168 -18.19 28.46 -27.09
N LEU A 169 -18.64 27.90 -25.98
CA LEU A 169 -19.58 28.56 -25.06
C LEU A 169 -18.78 29.33 -24.00
N VAL A 170 -18.95 30.65 -23.96
CA VAL A 170 -18.32 31.53 -22.97
C VAL A 170 -19.34 31.80 -21.87
N GLU A 171 -19.19 31.14 -20.72
CA GLU A 171 -20.08 31.29 -19.56
C GLU A 171 -20.02 32.72 -18.97
N PRO A 172 -21.07 33.20 -18.26
CA PRO A 172 -21.14 34.54 -17.66
C PRO A 172 -19.94 34.98 -16.82
N GLU A 173 -19.22 34.04 -16.20
CA GLU A 173 -18.07 34.32 -15.33
C GLU A 173 -16.73 34.35 -16.07
N TRP A 174 -16.75 34.15 -17.37
CA TRP A 174 -15.58 34.00 -18.23
C TRP A 174 -15.55 35.05 -19.33
N ALA A 175 -14.35 35.33 -19.82
CA ALA A 175 -14.11 36.08 -21.01
C ALA A 175 -13.24 35.27 -21.97
N ALA A 176 -13.53 35.38 -23.24
CA ALA A 176 -12.73 34.83 -24.31
C ALA A 176 -11.91 35.94 -24.95
N GLU A 177 -10.61 35.71 -25.12
CA GLU A 177 -9.67 36.64 -25.73
C GLU A 177 -8.96 35.97 -26.91
N VAL A 178 -8.95 36.63 -28.06
CA VAL A 178 -8.16 36.15 -29.21
C VAL A 178 -6.68 36.46 -28.96
N THR A 179 -5.86 35.41 -28.89
CA THR A 179 -4.41 35.49 -28.65
C THR A 179 -3.62 34.94 -29.84
N PRO A 180 -2.30 35.18 -29.92
CA PRO A 180 -1.48 34.63 -31.00
C PRO A 180 -1.50 33.09 -31.08
N GLY A 181 -1.79 32.42 -29.95
CA GLY A 181 -1.89 30.97 -29.85
C GLY A 181 -3.30 30.40 -30.07
N GLY A 182 -4.31 31.23 -30.37
CA GLY A 182 -5.70 30.80 -30.53
C GLY A 182 -6.66 31.59 -29.64
N LEU A 183 -7.59 30.91 -28.98
CA LEU A 183 -8.57 31.53 -28.08
C LEU A 183 -8.19 31.23 -26.62
N ALA A 184 -7.99 32.27 -25.80
CA ALA A 184 -7.76 32.13 -24.38
C ALA A 184 -9.05 32.39 -23.61
N LEU A 185 -9.54 31.38 -22.87
CA LEU A 185 -10.65 31.54 -21.93
C LEU A 185 -10.08 31.88 -20.55
N ARG A 186 -10.46 33.04 -20.03
CA ARG A 186 -10.07 33.52 -18.70
C ARG A 186 -11.31 33.76 -17.88
N ARG A 187 -11.35 33.18 -16.69
CA ARG A 187 -12.37 33.50 -15.72
C ARG A 187 -12.15 34.93 -15.20
N VAL A 188 -13.10 35.82 -15.43
CA VAL A 188 -13.05 37.24 -15.04
C VAL A 188 -13.75 37.49 -13.70
N VAL A 189 -14.67 36.60 -13.32
CA VAL A 189 -15.26 36.59 -11.98
C VAL A 189 -14.59 35.50 -11.14
N ALA A 190 -13.91 35.91 -10.07
CA ALA A 190 -13.29 34.97 -9.14
C ALA A 190 -14.31 33.91 -8.72
N LYS A 191 -14.00 32.63 -9.01
CA LYS A 191 -14.86 31.52 -8.60
C LYS A 191 -15.01 31.63 -7.09
N LYS A 192 -16.23 31.89 -6.59
CA LYS A 192 -16.51 31.61 -5.19
C LYS A 192 -16.19 30.14 -5.02
N ARG A 193 -15.08 29.83 -4.34
CA ARG A 193 -14.76 28.45 -3.96
C ARG A 193 -15.87 28.03 -3.01
N THR A 194 -16.96 27.50 -3.55
CA THR A 194 -17.82 26.57 -2.85
C THR A 194 -17.03 25.27 -2.71
N VAL A 195 -15.94 25.33 -1.94
CA VAL A 195 -15.56 24.21 -1.08
C VAL A 195 -16.19 24.51 0.28
N ALA A 196 -17.48 24.87 0.29
CA ALA A 196 -18.29 24.72 1.48
C ALA A 196 -18.78 23.27 1.49
N ILE A 197 -17.83 22.32 1.43
CA ILE A 197 -18.12 21.01 1.98
C ILE A 197 -18.17 21.31 3.48
N GLY A 198 -19.39 21.42 4.00
CA GLY A 198 -19.57 21.59 5.44
C GLY A 198 -19.08 20.35 6.17
N THR A 199 -19.03 20.44 7.49
CA THR A 199 -18.73 19.30 8.37
C THR A 199 -19.89 18.28 8.45
N THR A 200 -21.02 18.57 7.80
CA THR A 200 -22.20 17.68 7.77
C THR A 200 -21.99 16.52 6.79
N CYS A 201 -22.31 15.30 7.24
CA CYS A 201 -22.19 14.10 6.40
C CYS A 201 -23.02 14.22 5.12
N ASN A 202 -22.36 14.04 3.97
CA ASN A 202 -22.97 13.93 2.65
C ASN A 202 -22.53 12.59 2.03
N PRO A 203 -23.46 11.72 1.60
CA PRO A 203 -23.12 10.39 1.09
C PRO A 203 -22.13 10.37 -0.08
N ILE A 204 -22.19 11.35 -0.98
CA ILE A 204 -21.26 11.45 -2.11
C ILE A 204 -19.86 11.73 -1.60
N TYR A 205 -19.73 12.70 -0.70
CA TYR A 205 -18.43 13.07 -0.15
C TYR A 205 -17.91 12.02 0.84
N LEU A 206 -18.78 11.27 1.53
CA LEU A 206 -18.37 10.16 2.37
C LEU A 206 -17.60 9.13 1.54
N GLU A 207 -18.12 8.78 0.36
CA GLU A 207 -17.44 7.88 -0.56
C GLU A 207 -16.13 8.48 -1.10
N VAL A 208 -16.12 9.77 -1.43
CA VAL A 208 -14.90 10.47 -1.88
C VAL A 208 -13.82 10.44 -0.80
N PHE A 209 -14.14 10.82 0.45
CA PHE A 209 -13.18 10.83 1.55
C PHE A 209 -12.70 9.44 1.90
N ASN A 210 -13.59 8.43 1.90
CA ASN A 210 -13.22 7.03 2.09
C ASN A 210 -12.15 6.59 1.07
N ASN A 211 -12.39 6.81 -0.22
CA ASN A 211 -11.42 6.47 -1.27
C ASN A 211 -10.13 7.28 -1.17
N LEU A 212 -10.19 8.55 -0.78
CA LEU A 212 -8.99 9.36 -0.60
C LEU A 212 -8.14 8.86 0.58
N PHE A 213 -8.73 8.55 1.74
CA PHE A 213 -7.98 8.02 2.88
C PHE A 213 -7.34 6.67 2.54
N MET A 214 -8.09 5.77 1.87
CA MET A 214 -7.55 4.50 1.40
C MET A 214 -6.42 4.70 0.39
N SER A 215 -6.58 5.60 -0.58
CA SER A 215 -5.54 5.93 -1.57
C SER A 215 -4.25 6.44 -0.90
N ILE A 216 -4.37 7.24 0.17
CA ILE A 216 -3.19 7.69 0.93
C ILE A 216 -2.49 6.50 1.58
N ALA A 217 -3.23 5.62 2.26
CA ALA A 217 -2.67 4.43 2.89
C ALA A 217 -1.99 3.49 1.87
N GLU A 218 -2.58 3.33 0.67
CA GLU A 218 -1.98 2.57 -0.43
C GLU A 218 -0.70 3.22 -0.96
N GLN A 219 -0.68 4.54 -1.13
CA GLN A 219 0.53 5.28 -1.53
C GLN A 219 1.68 5.14 -0.52
N MET A 220 1.35 5.11 0.78
CA MET A 220 2.30 4.75 1.83
C MET A 220 2.84 3.33 1.60
N GLY A 221 1.95 2.35 1.41
CA GLY A 221 2.33 0.95 1.15
C GLY A 221 3.22 0.77 -0.09
N TYR A 222 2.90 1.43 -1.20
CA TYR A 222 3.75 1.42 -2.40
C TYR A 222 5.12 2.04 -2.14
N THR A 223 5.20 3.07 -1.31
CA THR A 223 6.49 3.68 -0.93
C THR A 223 7.31 2.70 -0.11
N LEU A 224 6.70 2.06 0.90
CA LEU A 224 7.36 1.06 1.74
C LEU A 224 7.87 -0.12 0.92
N GLN A 225 7.02 -0.71 0.07
CA GLN A 225 7.38 -1.83 -0.79
C GLN A 225 8.60 -1.50 -1.66
N ASN A 226 8.58 -0.35 -2.35
CA ASN A 226 9.63 0.01 -3.31
C ASN A 226 10.96 0.41 -2.66
N THR A 227 10.95 0.82 -1.39
CA THR A 227 12.14 1.32 -0.68
C THR A 227 12.70 0.33 0.35
N SER A 228 11.92 -0.69 0.73
CA SER A 228 12.37 -1.77 1.62
C SER A 228 13.44 -2.66 0.99
N PHE A 229 14.24 -3.30 1.85
CA PHE A 229 15.36 -4.15 1.47
C PHE A 229 15.05 -5.64 1.69
N SER A 230 14.38 -5.98 2.79
CA SER A 230 14.09 -7.37 3.13
C SER A 230 13.07 -8.00 2.18
N VAL A 231 13.22 -9.32 1.98
CA VAL A 231 12.27 -10.12 1.19
C VAL A 231 10.86 -10.09 1.81
N ASN A 232 10.79 -10.04 3.15
CA ASN A 232 9.52 -9.95 3.89
C ASN A 232 8.69 -8.73 3.50
N MET A 233 9.28 -7.54 3.49
CA MET A 233 8.53 -6.33 3.15
C MET A 233 8.40 -6.16 1.63
N LYS A 234 9.50 -6.35 0.88
CA LYS A 234 9.55 -6.02 -0.55
C LYS A 234 8.73 -6.97 -1.42
N GLU A 235 8.87 -8.26 -1.17
CA GLU A 235 8.29 -9.31 -2.01
C GLU A 235 7.01 -9.87 -1.41
N ARG A 236 7.05 -10.15 -0.10
CA ARG A 236 5.93 -10.81 0.60
C ARG A 236 4.84 -9.84 1.06
N LEU A 237 5.12 -8.54 1.09
CA LEU A 237 4.21 -7.49 1.58
C LEU A 237 3.78 -7.70 3.04
N ASP A 238 4.70 -8.19 3.87
CA ASP A 238 4.45 -8.38 5.30
C ASP A 238 4.62 -7.06 6.07
N PHE A 239 3.74 -6.12 5.76
CA PHE A 239 3.69 -4.80 6.37
C PHE A 239 2.25 -4.27 6.35
N SER A 240 1.96 -3.17 7.04
CA SER A 240 0.72 -2.41 6.88
C SER A 240 0.99 -0.94 7.10
N CYS A 241 0.25 -0.09 6.39
CA CYS A 241 0.37 1.36 6.46
C CYS A 241 -1.01 1.94 6.76
N ALA A 242 -1.09 2.82 7.75
CA ALA A 242 -2.34 3.28 8.29
C ALA A 242 -2.33 4.76 8.66
N ILE A 243 -3.53 5.35 8.59
CA ILE A 243 -3.84 6.73 8.96
C ILE A 243 -4.71 6.70 10.20
N PHE A 244 -4.43 7.61 11.13
CA PHE A 244 -5.15 7.75 12.38
C PHE A 244 -5.59 9.20 12.58
N ASP A 245 -6.73 9.36 13.24
CA ASP A 245 -7.26 10.67 13.63
C ASP A 245 -6.46 11.28 14.81
N PRO A 246 -6.78 12.50 15.28
CA PRO A 246 -6.10 13.12 16.41
C PRO A 246 -6.09 12.29 17.70
N ASP A 247 -7.10 11.44 17.89
CA ASP A 247 -7.25 10.58 19.08
C ASP A 247 -6.53 9.23 18.93
N GLY A 248 -5.83 9.02 17.80
CA GLY A 248 -5.09 7.79 17.51
C GLY A 248 -6.01 6.63 17.11
N GLN A 249 -7.22 6.90 16.65
CA GLN A 249 -8.14 5.88 16.14
C GLN A 249 -7.89 5.61 14.66
N LEU A 250 -7.96 4.34 14.26
CA LEU A 250 -7.71 3.92 12.89
C LEU A 250 -8.79 4.47 11.93
N ILE A 251 -8.37 5.13 10.85
CA ILE A 251 -9.25 5.65 9.79
C ILE A 251 -9.18 4.81 8.52
N ALA A 252 -7.97 4.51 8.06
CA ALA A 252 -7.73 3.73 6.86
C ALA A 252 -6.44 2.93 6.99
N ASN A 253 -6.38 1.77 6.33
CA ASN A 253 -5.22 0.89 6.30
C ASN A 253 -5.12 0.20 4.92
N ALA A 254 -3.93 0.21 4.32
CA ALA A 254 -3.67 -0.55 3.11
C ALA A 254 -3.77 -2.08 3.39
N PRO A 255 -4.62 -2.83 2.66
CA PRO A 255 -4.99 -4.19 3.03
C PRO A 255 -3.86 -5.19 2.74
N HIS A 256 -2.98 -5.39 3.72
CA HIS A 256 -1.85 -6.30 3.61
C HIS A 256 -1.88 -7.40 4.69
N MET A 257 -1.91 -7.05 5.97
CA MET A 257 -1.86 -8.04 7.07
C MET A 257 -2.98 -7.83 8.09
N PRO A 258 -3.98 -8.75 8.17
CA PRO A 258 -5.13 -8.57 9.04
C PRO A 258 -4.82 -8.47 10.54
N VAL A 259 -3.74 -9.08 11.02
CA VAL A 259 -3.36 -9.03 12.44
C VAL A 259 -2.81 -7.66 12.88
N HIS A 260 -2.34 -6.84 11.93
CA HIS A 260 -1.98 -5.44 12.20
C HIS A 260 -3.23 -4.57 12.44
N LEU A 261 -4.39 -5.03 11.99
CA LEU A 261 -5.65 -4.31 12.10
C LEU A 261 -6.06 -4.25 13.57
N GLY A 262 -6.32 -3.05 14.10
CA GLY A 262 -6.75 -2.88 15.48
C GLY A 262 -5.66 -2.99 16.54
N SER A 263 -4.48 -3.55 16.23
CA SER A 263 -3.31 -3.55 17.12
C SER A 263 -2.45 -2.29 16.95
N MET A 264 -2.29 -1.79 15.72
CA MET A 264 -1.52 -0.55 15.48
C MET A 264 -2.08 0.67 16.23
N GLY A 265 -3.40 0.81 16.38
CA GLY A 265 -4.01 1.91 17.13
C GLY A 265 -3.54 1.99 18.59
N GLU A 266 -3.27 0.85 19.23
CA GLU A 266 -2.72 0.85 20.59
C GLU A 266 -1.25 1.26 20.62
N SER A 267 -0.47 0.93 19.60
CA SER A 267 0.89 1.47 19.44
C SER A 267 0.90 2.99 19.30
N ILE A 268 -0.02 3.55 18.49
CA ILE A 268 -0.19 5.00 18.33
C ILE A 268 -0.52 5.64 19.68
N ARG A 269 -1.56 5.16 20.38
CA ARG A 269 -1.96 5.70 21.69
C ARG A 269 -0.87 5.55 22.75
N THR A 270 -0.04 4.52 22.69
CA THR A 270 1.14 4.41 23.56
C THR A 270 2.15 5.52 23.27
N VAL A 271 2.48 5.76 22.00
CA VAL A 271 3.37 6.87 21.60
C VAL A 271 2.79 8.21 22.03
N MET A 272 1.49 8.42 21.87
CA MET A 272 0.80 9.64 22.34
C MET A 272 0.96 9.82 23.85
N ARG A 273 0.58 8.79 24.65
CA ARG A 273 0.66 8.86 26.12
C ARG A 273 2.08 9.09 26.64
N ARG A 274 3.09 8.45 26.03
CA ARG A 274 4.48 8.52 26.51
C ARG A 274 5.21 9.80 26.11
N ASN A 275 4.73 10.51 25.08
CA ASN A 275 5.42 11.67 24.51
C ASN A 275 4.55 12.94 24.44
N ALA A 276 3.42 12.99 25.16
CA ALA A 276 2.43 14.07 25.08
C ALA A 276 3.03 15.49 25.22
N ASP A 277 4.02 15.66 26.10
CA ASP A 277 4.63 16.98 26.38
C ASP A 277 5.90 17.28 25.55
N SER A 278 6.48 16.26 24.91
CA SER A 278 7.80 16.32 24.28
C SER A 278 7.80 16.18 22.76
N MET A 279 6.64 15.85 22.17
CA MET A 279 6.51 15.67 20.73
C MET A 279 6.69 17.00 19.98
N ARG A 280 7.52 17.00 18.94
CA ARG A 280 7.81 18.16 18.09
C ARG A 280 7.62 17.83 16.60
N PRO A 281 7.36 18.84 15.75
CA PRO A 281 7.35 18.64 14.30
C PRO A 281 8.64 17.97 13.81
N GLY A 282 8.50 16.94 12.97
CA GLY A 282 9.64 16.17 12.45
C GLY A 282 10.10 15.01 13.34
N ASP A 283 9.52 14.84 14.53
CA ASP A 283 9.77 13.64 15.34
C ASP A 283 9.20 12.38 14.69
N VAL A 284 9.87 11.25 14.88
CA VAL A 284 9.37 9.91 14.53
C VAL A 284 9.71 8.94 15.66
N TYR A 285 8.77 8.06 16.00
CA TYR A 285 8.89 7.11 17.10
C TYR A 285 8.84 5.67 16.57
N VAL A 286 9.49 4.75 17.27
CA VAL A 286 9.48 3.32 16.95
C VAL A 286 9.24 2.46 18.19
N LEU A 287 8.44 1.41 18.02
CA LEU A 287 8.15 0.41 19.04
C LEU A 287 7.75 -0.94 18.43
N ASN A 288 7.98 -2.03 19.16
CA ASN A 288 7.46 -3.37 18.87
C ASN A 288 6.95 -4.09 20.13
N ASP A 289 6.94 -3.40 21.28
CA ASP A 289 6.56 -3.98 22.56
C ASP A 289 5.14 -4.59 22.52
N PRO A 290 5.01 -5.93 22.64
CA PRO A 290 3.72 -6.61 22.57
C PRO A 290 2.76 -6.20 23.69
N TYR A 291 3.29 -5.75 24.83
CA TYR A 291 2.50 -5.32 25.98
C TYR A 291 1.97 -3.88 25.83
N ASN A 292 2.41 -3.16 24.79
CA ASN A 292 2.02 -1.79 24.49
C ASN A 292 1.58 -1.60 23.02
N GLY A 293 0.86 -2.59 22.48
CA GLY A 293 0.22 -2.55 21.16
C GLY A 293 0.97 -3.27 20.04
N GLY A 294 2.16 -3.80 20.30
CA GLY A 294 2.84 -4.73 19.41
C GLY A 294 2.09 -6.07 19.29
N THR A 295 2.34 -6.79 18.20
CA THR A 295 1.79 -8.14 17.94
C THR A 295 2.76 -9.23 18.38
N HIS A 296 4.03 -9.05 18.03
CA HIS A 296 5.21 -9.80 18.45
C HIS A 296 6.46 -8.96 18.11
N LEU A 297 7.65 -9.34 18.59
CA LEU A 297 8.84 -8.49 18.43
C LEU A 297 9.26 -8.22 16.97
N PRO A 298 9.14 -9.16 16.01
CA PRO A 298 9.51 -8.89 14.61
C PRO A 298 8.66 -7.79 13.95
N ASP A 299 7.43 -7.55 14.42
CA ASP A 299 6.56 -6.51 13.85
C ASP A 299 6.88 -5.14 14.46
N VAL A 300 7.75 -4.39 13.78
CA VAL A 300 8.19 -3.07 14.25
C VAL A 300 7.28 -1.98 13.69
N THR A 301 6.71 -1.17 14.58
CA THR A 301 5.82 -0.05 14.25
C THR A 301 6.58 1.27 14.31
N VAL A 302 6.58 2.01 13.20
CA VAL A 302 7.09 3.38 13.10
C VAL A 302 5.91 4.35 13.06
N VAL A 303 5.92 5.35 13.93
CA VAL A 303 4.82 6.29 14.16
C VAL A 303 5.31 7.71 13.92
N SER A 304 4.61 8.46 13.07
CA SER A 304 4.92 9.85 12.77
C SER A 304 3.71 10.74 13.08
N PRO A 305 3.81 11.68 14.04
CA PRO A 305 2.81 12.73 14.21
C PRO A 305 2.80 13.69 13.03
N VAL A 306 1.61 14.08 12.59
CA VAL A 306 1.41 15.09 11.55
C VAL A 306 0.94 16.36 12.23
N PHE A 307 1.80 17.38 12.25
CA PHE A 307 1.46 18.69 12.77
C PHE A 307 0.75 19.56 11.73
N ASP A 308 -0.02 20.53 12.22
CA ASP A 308 -0.55 21.65 11.45
C ASP A 308 0.57 22.52 10.83
N GLU A 309 0.19 23.46 9.98
CA GLU A 309 1.15 24.33 9.27
C GLU A 309 1.95 25.22 10.24
N ALA A 310 1.36 25.59 11.39
CA ALA A 310 2.03 26.37 12.43
C ALA A 310 2.99 25.53 13.28
N GLY A 311 2.93 24.19 13.21
CA GLY A 311 3.70 23.30 14.06
C GLY A 311 3.24 23.31 15.53
N ALA A 312 2.02 23.76 15.80
CA ALA A 312 1.47 23.96 17.14
C ALA A 312 0.73 22.73 17.67
N GLU A 313 -0.04 22.06 16.81
CA GLU A 313 -0.91 20.96 17.21
C GLU A 313 -0.73 19.74 16.30
N VAL A 314 -0.80 18.55 16.88
CA VAL A 314 -0.86 17.31 16.11
C VAL A 314 -2.28 17.14 15.59
N ILE A 315 -2.42 17.11 14.27
CA ILE A 315 -3.73 17.05 13.60
C ILE A 315 -4.07 15.64 13.10
N PHE A 316 -3.08 14.76 12.92
CA PHE A 316 -3.25 13.35 12.57
C PHE A 316 -2.03 12.54 13.05
N TYR A 317 -2.14 11.20 13.00
CA TYR A 317 -0.97 10.32 13.05
C TYR A 317 -0.94 9.43 11.80
N VAL A 318 0.26 9.08 11.36
CA VAL A 318 0.50 8.05 10.35
C VAL A 318 1.42 6.99 10.93
N GLY A 319 1.16 5.74 10.59
CA GLY A 319 1.92 4.62 11.09
C GLY A 319 2.18 3.58 10.01
N SER A 320 3.35 2.97 10.07
CA SER A 320 3.68 1.78 9.29
C SER A 320 4.22 0.70 10.23
N ARG A 321 3.73 -0.52 10.06
CA ARG A 321 4.23 -1.70 10.77
C ARG A 321 4.78 -2.66 9.75
N GLY A 322 6.01 -3.14 9.94
CA GLY A 322 6.65 -4.07 9.03
C GLY A 322 7.32 -5.20 9.80
N HIS A 323 7.19 -6.42 9.27
CA HIS A 323 7.85 -7.59 9.83
C HIS A 323 9.32 -7.60 9.44
N GLN A 324 10.20 -7.37 10.42
CA GLN A 324 11.64 -7.46 10.27
C GLN A 324 12.04 -8.91 10.01
N SER A 325 13.03 -9.15 9.15
CA SER A 325 13.49 -10.53 8.87
C SER A 325 14.13 -11.20 10.09
N ASP A 326 14.75 -10.41 10.97
CA ASP A 326 15.32 -10.80 12.26
C ASP A 326 15.46 -9.52 13.11
N ILE A 327 15.05 -9.56 14.37
CA ILE A 327 15.23 -8.52 15.39
C ILE A 327 15.99 -9.07 16.61
N GLY A 328 16.74 -10.16 16.43
CA GLY A 328 17.47 -10.88 17.47
C GLY A 328 16.79 -12.16 17.96
N GLY A 329 17.08 -12.57 19.18
CA GLY A 329 16.48 -13.74 19.81
C GLY A 329 17.32 -15.02 19.64
N ILE A 330 16.92 -16.09 20.32
CA ILE A 330 17.72 -17.31 20.45
C ILE A 330 17.86 -18.12 19.15
N THR A 331 16.93 -17.96 18.21
CA THR A 331 16.97 -18.59 16.88
C THR A 331 17.00 -17.53 15.77
N PRO A 332 17.56 -17.85 14.59
CA PRO A 332 17.45 -16.99 13.41
C PRO A 332 16.00 -16.64 13.07
N ALA A 333 15.81 -15.43 12.53
CA ALA A 333 14.54 -14.87 12.11
C ALA A 333 13.54 -14.54 13.24
N SER A 334 13.99 -14.57 14.49
CA SER A 334 13.22 -14.11 15.66
C SER A 334 11.89 -14.83 15.90
N MET A 335 11.78 -16.09 15.44
CA MET A 335 10.63 -16.96 15.68
C MET A 335 11.03 -18.23 16.45
N PRO A 336 11.58 -18.11 17.68
CA PRO A 336 12.02 -19.28 18.44
C PRO A 336 10.83 -20.15 18.85
N PRO A 337 10.77 -21.43 18.46
CA PRO A 337 9.60 -22.27 18.67
C PRO A 337 9.40 -22.67 20.14
N ASN A 338 10.45 -22.58 20.95
CA ASN A 338 10.46 -23.03 22.34
C ASN A 338 10.72 -21.89 23.34
N SER A 339 10.53 -20.63 22.94
CA SER A 339 10.68 -19.50 23.88
C SER A 339 9.66 -19.60 25.01
N THR A 340 10.12 -19.21 26.20
CA THR A 340 9.37 -19.14 27.46
C THR A 340 9.33 -17.73 28.02
N SER A 341 10.31 -16.89 27.65
CA SER A 341 10.35 -15.45 27.91
C SER A 341 10.39 -14.64 26.61
N VAL A 342 9.75 -13.47 26.59
CA VAL A 342 9.86 -12.51 25.48
C VAL A 342 11.30 -12.07 25.22
N ASP A 343 12.15 -12.08 26.25
CA ASP A 343 13.56 -11.69 26.12
C ASP A 343 14.34 -12.69 25.24
N GLU A 344 13.83 -13.91 25.05
CA GLU A 344 14.41 -14.92 24.15
C GLU A 344 14.00 -14.70 22.68
N GLU A 345 13.03 -13.83 22.41
CA GLU A 345 12.43 -13.62 21.09
C GLU A 345 13.09 -12.49 20.30
N GLY A 346 13.89 -11.62 20.94
CA GLY A 346 14.62 -10.54 20.29
C GLY A 346 14.64 -9.24 21.08
N ILE A 347 14.93 -8.15 20.38
CA ILE A 347 15.02 -6.81 20.97
C ILE A 347 13.62 -6.23 21.17
N LEU A 348 13.27 -5.99 22.43
CA LEU A 348 12.05 -5.30 22.82
C LEU A 348 12.27 -3.78 22.85
N ILE A 349 11.53 -3.08 21.99
CA ILE A 349 11.54 -1.64 21.80
C ILE A 349 10.22 -1.08 22.35
N ASN A 350 10.30 -0.46 23.53
CA ASN A 350 9.14 0.10 24.22
C ASN A 350 8.60 1.38 23.56
N ASN A 351 9.46 2.38 23.38
CA ASN A 351 9.17 3.68 22.77
C ASN A 351 10.51 4.40 22.57
N PHE A 352 11.05 4.37 21.35
CA PHE A 352 12.32 5.01 21.02
C PHE A 352 12.06 6.19 20.07
N LYS A 353 12.63 7.37 20.37
CA LYS A 353 12.59 8.50 19.44
C LYS A 353 13.62 8.27 18.34
N LEU A 354 13.13 7.83 17.18
CA LEU A 354 13.92 7.42 16.02
C LEU A 354 14.41 8.61 15.19
N VAL A 355 13.56 9.61 15.00
CA VAL A 355 13.92 10.88 14.36
C VAL A 355 13.62 11.98 15.36
N ASP A 356 14.55 12.90 15.55
CA ASP A 356 14.44 14.04 16.44
C ASP A 356 14.49 15.31 15.59
N GLU A 357 13.34 15.99 15.47
CA GLU A 357 13.20 17.21 14.67
C GLU A 357 13.82 17.11 13.25
N GLY A 358 13.60 15.98 12.56
CA GLY A 358 14.11 15.71 11.21
C GLY A 358 15.48 15.03 11.11
N VAL A 359 16.18 14.82 12.24
CA VAL A 359 17.49 14.13 12.29
C VAL A 359 17.34 12.68 12.74
N LEU A 360 17.77 11.73 11.90
CA LEU A 360 17.69 10.30 12.20
C LEU A 360 18.74 9.89 13.25
N LYS A 361 18.30 9.29 14.36
CA LYS A 361 19.15 8.71 15.43
C LYS A 361 19.64 7.30 15.07
N GLU A 362 20.30 7.20 13.92
CA GLU A 362 20.70 5.91 13.34
C GLU A 362 21.67 5.16 14.26
N LYS A 363 22.67 5.87 14.81
CA LYS A 363 23.70 5.27 15.65
C LYS A 363 23.10 4.70 16.94
N GLU A 364 22.26 5.47 17.61
CA GLU A 364 21.60 5.09 18.85
C GLU A 364 20.63 3.93 18.63
N PHE A 365 19.92 3.93 17.50
CA PHE A 365 19.05 2.80 17.16
C PHE A 365 19.85 1.54 16.82
N ARG A 366 21.00 1.66 16.14
CA ARG A 366 21.92 0.54 15.89
C ARG A 366 22.46 -0.03 17.20
N GLU A 367 22.85 0.82 18.15
CA GLU A 367 23.28 0.42 19.48
C GLU A 367 22.17 -0.34 20.22
N LEU A 368 20.91 0.10 20.09
CA LEU A 368 19.75 -0.61 20.63
C LEU A 368 19.58 -2.00 19.99
N LEU A 369 19.68 -2.12 18.67
CA LEU A 369 19.57 -3.41 17.96
C LEU A 369 20.69 -4.39 18.33
N CYS A 370 21.89 -3.87 18.64
CA CYS A 370 23.03 -4.66 19.09
C CYS A 370 23.08 -4.87 20.61
N SER A 371 22.05 -4.43 21.34
CA SER A 371 22.00 -4.55 22.81
C SER A 371 21.43 -5.91 23.26
N GLY A 372 21.42 -6.12 24.57
CA GLY A 372 20.79 -7.30 25.18
C GLY A 372 21.56 -8.61 24.98
N PRO A 373 21.02 -9.72 25.49
CA PRO A 373 21.67 -11.03 25.41
C PRO A 373 21.60 -11.67 24.00
N TYR A 374 20.59 -11.30 23.21
CA TYR A 374 20.34 -11.87 21.88
C TYR A 374 20.13 -10.75 20.85
N PRO A 375 21.20 -10.06 20.43
CA PRO A 375 21.13 -8.93 19.51
C PRO A 375 20.63 -9.32 18.12
N ALA A 376 20.14 -8.33 17.37
CA ALA A 376 19.79 -8.51 15.97
C ALA A 376 20.99 -9.01 15.16
N ARG A 377 20.77 -10.05 14.33
CA ARG A 377 21.84 -10.67 13.53
C ARG A 377 22.28 -9.79 12.37
N ASN A 378 21.35 -9.03 11.81
CA ASN A 378 21.60 -8.15 10.66
C ASN A 378 21.01 -6.75 10.86
N PRO A 379 21.61 -5.93 11.77
CA PRO A 379 21.10 -4.60 12.10
C PRO A 379 21.11 -3.64 10.91
N ASP A 380 21.96 -3.87 9.90
CA ASP A 380 22.02 -3.00 8.72
C ASP A 380 20.80 -3.20 7.80
N VAL A 381 20.28 -4.43 7.70
CA VAL A 381 18.99 -4.72 7.03
C VAL A 381 17.84 -4.10 7.83
N ASN A 382 17.85 -4.23 9.16
CA ASN A 382 16.84 -3.59 9.99
C ASN A 382 16.79 -2.08 9.76
N LEU A 383 17.95 -1.41 9.74
CA LEU A 383 18.06 0.01 9.47
C LEU A 383 17.58 0.39 8.07
N ALA A 384 17.79 -0.44 7.06
CA ALA A 384 17.27 -0.20 5.72
C ALA A 384 15.73 -0.24 5.69
N ASP A 385 15.11 -1.24 6.29
CA ASP A 385 13.65 -1.35 6.34
C ASP A 385 13.01 -0.26 7.21
N ILE A 386 13.65 0.12 8.32
CA ILE A 386 13.18 1.23 9.16
C ILE A 386 13.19 2.56 8.40
N ARG A 387 14.23 2.81 7.59
CA ARG A 387 14.27 4.00 6.70
C ARG A 387 13.14 3.98 5.69
N ALA A 388 12.79 2.81 5.14
CA ALA A 388 11.65 2.65 4.24
C ALA A 388 10.30 2.94 4.96
N GLN A 389 10.16 2.53 6.22
CA GLN A 389 8.98 2.84 7.05
C GLN A 389 8.85 4.35 7.33
N ILE A 390 9.94 5.06 7.62
CA ILE A 390 9.91 6.53 7.77
C ILE A 390 9.46 7.19 6.45
N ALA A 391 9.98 6.73 5.31
CA ALA A 391 9.61 7.23 3.99
C ALA A 391 8.12 7.05 3.68
N SER A 392 7.60 5.87 3.99
CA SER A 392 6.19 5.53 3.90
C SER A 392 5.33 6.50 4.73
N ASN A 393 5.70 6.71 6.00
CA ASN A 393 5.00 7.65 6.87
C ASN A 393 5.05 9.09 6.34
N ASN A 394 6.21 9.55 5.88
CA ASN A 394 6.36 10.88 5.30
C ASN A 394 5.45 11.08 4.08
N LYS A 395 5.33 10.06 3.21
CA LYS A 395 4.39 10.08 2.09
C LYS A 395 2.94 10.26 2.57
N GLY A 396 2.53 9.51 3.61
CA GLY A 396 1.21 9.65 4.22
C GLY A 396 0.95 11.07 4.74
N ALA A 397 1.91 11.62 5.49
CA ALA A 397 1.82 12.97 6.04
C ALA A 397 1.69 14.05 4.94
N GLN A 398 2.41 13.90 3.82
CA GLN A 398 2.33 14.84 2.70
C GLN A 398 0.95 14.81 2.02
N GLU A 399 0.41 13.63 1.73
CA GLU A 399 -0.89 13.53 1.09
C GLU A 399 -2.04 14.00 2.00
N LEU A 400 -1.94 13.77 3.31
CA LEU A 400 -2.88 14.34 4.29
C LEU A 400 -2.83 15.87 4.30
N ARG A 401 -1.64 16.47 4.27
CA ARG A 401 -1.50 17.94 4.18
C ARG A 401 -2.09 18.49 2.89
N LYS A 402 -1.91 17.81 1.74
CA LYS A 402 -2.56 18.18 0.48
C LYS A 402 -4.08 18.12 0.57
N MET A 403 -4.62 17.09 1.20
CA MET A 403 -6.05 16.95 1.44
C MET A 403 -6.58 18.09 2.32
N VAL A 404 -5.88 18.43 3.42
CA VAL A 404 -6.24 19.57 4.28
C VAL A 404 -6.18 20.89 3.51
N ALA A 405 -5.15 21.12 2.70
CA ALA A 405 -5.05 22.32 1.86
C ALA A 405 -6.20 22.44 0.84
N GLN A 406 -6.75 21.31 0.40
CA GLN A 406 -7.85 21.26 -0.56
C GLN A 406 -9.23 21.43 0.09
N PHE A 407 -9.48 20.78 1.23
CA PHE A 407 -10.82 20.64 1.82
C PHE A 407 -11.01 21.34 3.17
N GLY A 408 -9.92 21.80 3.80
CA GLY A 408 -9.91 22.38 5.14
C GLY A 408 -9.81 21.31 6.24
N LEU A 409 -9.12 21.64 7.33
CA LEU A 409 -8.85 20.71 8.43
C LEU A 409 -10.15 20.21 9.10
N GLU A 410 -11.06 21.13 9.44
CA GLU A 410 -12.33 20.80 10.09
C GLU A 410 -13.16 19.82 9.26
N THR A 411 -13.20 20.01 7.94
CA THR A 411 -13.89 19.12 7.02
C THR A 411 -13.24 17.74 7.01
N VAL A 412 -11.92 17.67 6.84
CA VAL A 412 -11.18 16.39 6.80
C VAL A 412 -11.43 15.59 8.08
N GLN A 413 -11.28 16.22 9.26
CA GLN A 413 -11.50 15.58 10.55
C GLN A 413 -12.97 15.16 10.75
N ALA A 414 -13.94 15.98 10.32
CA ALA A 414 -15.35 15.59 10.37
C ALA A 414 -15.63 14.34 9.52
N TYR A 415 -15.04 14.26 8.31
CA TYR A 415 -15.21 13.08 7.45
C TYR A 415 -14.44 11.85 7.93
N MET A 416 -13.35 12.00 8.69
CA MET A 416 -12.75 10.88 9.42
C MET A 416 -13.77 10.25 10.39
N GLY A 417 -14.49 11.09 11.15
CA GLY A 417 -15.60 10.66 12.01
C GLY A 417 -16.72 9.97 11.23
N HIS A 418 -17.21 10.60 10.15
CA HIS A 418 -18.29 10.03 9.34
C HIS A 418 -17.93 8.67 8.72
N VAL A 419 -16.67 8.47 8.33
CA VAL A 419 -16.17 7.19 7.80
C VAL A 419 -16.16 6.10 8.88
N GLN A 420 -15.82 6.42 10.13
CA GLN A 420 -15.94 5.48 11.24
C GLN A 420 -17.41 5.18 11.57
N ASP A 421 -18.27 6.19 11.62
CA ASP A 421 -19.69 6.02 11.97
C ASP A 421 -20.42 5.17 10.92
N ASN A 422 -20.05 5.29 9.64
CA ASN A 422 -20.55 4.42 8.57
C ASN A 422 -20.11 2.96 8.77
N ALA A 423 -18.86 2.72 9.18
CA ALA A 423 -18.37 1.37 9.47
C ALA A 423 -19.06 0.76 10.69
N GLU A 424 -19.29 1.56 11.74
CA GLU A 424 -20.07 1.17 12.91
C GLU A 424 -21.48 0.73 12.50
N GLU A 425 -22.22 1.57 11.77
CA GLU A 425 -23.59 1.25 11.37
C GLU A 425 -23.65 0.00 10.48
N ALA A 426 -22.69 -0.19 9.59
CA ALA A 426 -22.60 -1.40 8.77
C ALA A 426 -22.37 -2.68 9.62
N VAL A 427 -21.52 -2.62 10.65
CA VAL A 427 -21.35 -3.73 11.60
C VAL A 427 -22.62 -3.95 12.43
N ARG A 428 -23.28 -2.90 12.92
CA ARG A 428 -24.57 -3.00 13.65
C ARG A 428 -25.64 -3.70 12.82
N ARG A 429 -25.73 -3.39 11.53
CA ARG A 429 -26.64 -4.11 10.60
C ARG A 429 -26.31 -5.59 10.50
N ALA A 430 -25.02 -5.94 10.36
CA ALA A 430 -24.60 -7.33 10.26
C ALA A 430 -24.85 -8.13 11.55
N ILE A 431 -24.58 -7.54 12.72
CA ILE A 431 -24.80 -8.14 14.04
C ILE A 431 -26.23 -8.68 14.19
N SER A 432 -27.22 -7.93 13.67
CA SER A 432 -28.65 -8.25 13.79
C SER A 432 -29.05 -9.56 13.10
N ALA A 433 -28.21 -10.12 12.23
CA ALA A 433 -28.46 -11.39 11.55
C ALA A 433 -28.04 -12.62 12.37
N PHE A 434 -27.30 -12.43 13.47
CA PHE A 434 -26.71 -13.52 14.24
C PHE A 434 -27.44 -13.75 15.57
N ARG A 435 -27.23 -14.95 16.13
CA ARG A 435 -27.74 -15.33 17.44
C ARG A 435 -26.58 -15.48 18.41
N THR A 436 -26.90 -15.31 19.70
CA THR A 436 -25.97 -15.62 20.78
C THR A 436 -25.45 -17.05 20.65
N GLY A 437 -24.14 -17.22 20.83
CA GLY A 437 -23.45 -18.49 20.69
C GLY A 437 -22.20 -18.58 21.55
N GLU A 438 -21.70 -19.78 21.75
CA GLU A 438 -20.48 -20.03 22.50
C GLU A 438 -19.70 -21.19 21.88
N TYR A 439 -18.38 -21.15 22.05
CA TYR A 439 -17.49 -22.23 21.63
C TYR A 439 -16.29 -22.33 22.58
N THR A 440 -15.84 -23.57 22.81
CA THR A 440 -14.59 -23.87 23.52
C THR A 440 -13.67 -24.61 22.58
N TYR A 441 -12.53 -24.01 22.28
CA TYR A 441 -11.50 -24.56 21.43
C TYR A 441 -10.36 -25.13 22.28
N GLU A 442 -10.03 -26.41 22.10
CA GLU A 442 -8.85 -27.03 22.72
C GLU A 442 -7.66 -27.04 21.75
N THR A 443 -6.48 -26.69 22.22
CA THR A 443 -5.24 -26.66 21.42
C THR A 443 -4.41 -27.93 21.65
N ASP A 444 -3.40 -28.18 20.81
CA ASP A 444 -2.50 -29.35 20.93
C ASP A 444 -1.72 -29.41 22.25
N SER A 445 -1.58 -28.27 22.95
CA SER A 445 -0.92 -28.16 24.25
C SER A 445 -1.86 -28.46 25.43
N GLY A 446 -3.16 -28.60 25.17
CA GLY A 446 -4.20 -28.73 26.19
C GLY A 446 -4.71 -27.39 26.74
N ALA A 447 -4.18 -26.26 26.27
CA ALA A 447 -4.78 -24.95 26.56
C ALA A 447 -6.13 -24.80 25.84
N VAL A 448 -7.04 -24.03 26.44
CA VAL A 448 -8.38 -23.79 25.90
C VAL A 448 -8.64 -22.31 25.67
N VAL A 449 -9.21 -21.98 24.51
CA VAL A 449 -9.76 -20.66 24.20
C VAL A 449 -11.27 -20.77 24.23
N LYS A 450 -11.92 -20.00 25.10
CA LYS A 450 -13.39 -19.97 25.22
C LYS A 450 -13.90 -18.64 24.74
N CYS A 451 -14.95 -18.64 23.96
CA CYS A 451 -15.63 -17.42 23.54
C CYS A 451 -17.14 -17.60 23.67
N ARG A 452 -17.78 -16.64 24.33
CA ARG A 452 -19.23 -16.46 24.32
C ARG A 452 -19.53 -15.13 23.63
N ILE A 453 -20.40 -15.15 22.63
CA ILE A 453 -20.85 -13.96 21.90
C ILE A 453 -22.31 -13.76 22.25
N GLU A 454 -22.61 -12.69 22.98
CA GLU A 454 -23.97 -12.30 23.35
C GLU A 454 -24.43 -11.15 22.45
N ILE A 455 -25.54 -11.35 21.73
CA ILE A 455 -26.10 -10.36 20.82
C ILE A 455 -27.23 -9.59 21.53
N ASN A 456 -27.12 -8.26 21.55
CA ASN A 456 -28.21 -7.37 21.95
C ASN A 456 -28.93 -6.86 20.69
N GLU A 457 -30.14 -7.36 20.46
CA GLU A 457 -30.94 -7.02 19.27
C GLU A 457 -31.45 -5.58 19.29
N GLU A 458 -31.76 -5.02 20.47
CA GLU A 458 -32.30 -3.66 20.59
C GLU A 458 -31.24 -2.60 20.29
N GLU A 459 -30.03 -2.79 20.83
CA GLU A 459 -28.90 -1.89 20.61
C GLU A 459 -28.12 -2.22 19.33
N ARG A 460 -28.39 -3.38 18.71
CA ARG A 460 -27.62 -3.95 17.59
C ARG A 460 -26.13 -4.02 17.92
N SER A 461 -25.81 -4.49 19.12
CA SER A 461 -24.46 -4.58 19.69
C SER A 461 -24.12 -6.03 20.07
N ALA A 462 -22.84 -6.31 20.30
CA ALA A 462 -22.38 -7.63 20.72
C ALA A 462 -21.40 -7.55 21.90
N VAL A 463 -21.52 -8.46 22.86
CA VAL A 463 -20.50 -8.71 23.88
C VAL A 463 -19.73 -9.97 23.51
N VAL A 464 -18.43 -9.83 23.27
CA VAL A 464 -17.51 -10.91 22.97
C VAL A 464 -16.70 -11.19 24.24
N ASP A 465 -17.01 -12.28 24.92
CA ASP A 465 -16.47 -12.64 26.23
C ASP A 465 -15.56 -13.86 26.16
N PHE A 466 -14.27 -13.65 26.46
CA PHE A 466 -13.25 -14.70 26.52
C PHE A 466 -13.06 -15.31 27.92
N THR A 467 -13.94 -15.02 28.87
CA THR A 467 -13.90 -15.56 30.23
C THR A 467 -13.88 -17.09 30.23
N GLY A 468 -12.96 -17.65 31.02
CA GLY A 468 -12.73 -19.11 31.10
C GLY A 468 -11.71 -19.65 30.09
N THR A 469 -11.13 -18.80 29.25
CA THR A 469 -9.89 -19.08 28.51
C THR A 469 -8.74 -19.38 29.49
N SER A 470 -7.82 -20.25 29.08
CA SER A 470 -6.66 -20.66 29.88
C SER A 470 -5.83 -19.45 30.36
N GLY A 471 -5.24 -19.60 31.56
CA GLY A 471 -4.24 -18.67 32.08
C GLY A 471 -3.03 -18.56 31.17
N GLN A 472 -2.21 -17.53 31.40
CA GLN A 472 -0.91 -17.36 30.74
C GLN A 472 -0.10 -18.65 30.76
N LEU A 473 0.42 -19.02 29.61
CA LEU A 473 1.19 -20.23 29.38
C LEU A 473 2.67 -19.96 29.64
N SER A 474 3.41 -21.03 29.99
CA SER A 474 4.88 -21.00 30.06
C SER A 474 5.56 -21.11 28.70
N THR A 475 4.79 -21.20 27.61
CA THR A 475 5.26 -21.28 26.22
C THR A 475 4.95 -19.99 25.47
N ASN A 476 5.42 -19.87 24.24
CA ASN A 476 5.22 -18.70 23.38
C ASN A 476 3.83 -18.58 22.71
N PHE A 477 2.88 -19.44 23.05
CA PHE A 477 1.51 -19.42 22.50
C PHE A 477 0.60 -18.37 23.15
N ASN A 478 1.16 -17.47 23.98
CA ASN A 478 0.40 -16.34 24.50
C ASN A 478 0.22 -15.29 23.40
N ALA A 479 -1.00 -14.82 23.18
CA ALA A 479 -1.30 -13.72 22.27
C ALA A 479 -1.56 -12.43 23.07
N PRO A 480 -0.90 -11.31 22.76
CA PRO A 480 -1.24 -10.01 23.33
C PRO A 480 -2.72 -9.66 23.10
N SER A 481 -3.31 -8.88 24.01
CA SER A 481 -4.72 -8.46 23.89
C SER A 481 -5.01 -7.72 22.59
N ALA A 482 -4.02 -7.00 22.05
CA ALA A 482 -4.07 -6.36 20.75
C ALA A 482 -4.33 -7.35 19.58
N VAL A 483 -3.79 -8.58 19.64
CA VAL A 483 -4.03 -9.64 18.66
C VAL A 483 -5.47 -10.17 18.76
N CYS A 484 -5.99 -10.36 19.98
CA CYS A 484 -7.37 -10.79 20.19
C CYS A 484 -8.37 -9.74 19.67
N ARG A 485 -8.07 -8.45 19.90
CA ARG A 485 -8.81 -7.32 19.34
C ARG A 485 -8.80 -7.32 17.81
N ALA A 486 -7.63 -7.55 17.20
CA ALA A 486 -7.48 -7.66 15.75
C ALA A 486 -8.34 -8.78 15.14
N ALA A 487 -8.25 -9.98 15.73
CA ALA A 487 -9.05 -11.13 15.30
C ALA A 487 -10.55 -10.86 15.41
N THR A 488 -10.98 -10.23 16.51
CA THR A 488 -12.40 -9.83 16.70
C THR A 488 -12.85 -8.86 15.61
N MET A 489 -12.09 -7.79 15.37
CA MET A 489 -12.43 -6.81 14.34
C MET A 489 -12.49 -7.43 12.95
N TYR A 490 -11.52 -8.28 12.61
CA TYR A 490 -11.48 -9.01 11.36
C TYR A 490 -12.73 -9.87 11.16
N VAL A 491 -13.07 -10.71 12.15
CA VAL A 491 -14.24 -11.60 12.06
C VAL A 491 -15.50 -10.78 11.79
N PHE A 492 -15.80 -9.77 12.61
CA PHE A 492 -17.01 -8.98 12.42
C PHE A 492 -17.02 -8.22 11.08
N ARG A 493 -15.87 -7.72 10.61
CA ARG A 493 -15.78 -7.11 9.28
C ARG A 493 -16.08 -8.11 8.17
N THR A 494 -15.63 -9.37 8.27
CA THR A 494 -15.91 -10.39 7.25
C THR A 494 -17.40 -10.77 7.17
N LEU A 495 -18.19 -10.47 8.20
CA LEU A 495 -19.64 -10.69 8.21
C LEU A 495 -20.40 -9.59 7.46
N VAL A 496 -19.76 -8.44 7.22
CA VAL A 496 -20.35 -7.29 6.52
C VAL A 496 -20.15 -7.44 5.01
N ASN A 497 -21.23 -7.64 4.27
CA ASN A 497 -21.22 -7.73 2.80
C ASN A 497 -21.38 -6.36 2.11
N ASP A 498 -20.67 -5.35 2.63
CA ASP A 498 -20.60 -3.99 2.08
C ASP A 498 -19.13 -3.59 1.91
N GLU A 499 -18.82 -2.71 0.95
CA GLU A 499 -17.49 -2.14 0.73
C GLU A 499 -17.16 -1.04 1.74
N ILE A 500 -17.07 -1.39 3.02
CA ILE A 500 -16.59 -0.46 4.07
C ILE A 500 -15.08 -0.65 4.31
N PRO A 501 -14.32 0.44 4.58
CA PRO A 501 -12.93 0.32 4.99
C PRO A 501 -12.84 -0.38 6.35
N MET A 502 -11.70 -1.03 6.63
CA MET A 502 -11.42 -1.52 7.98
C MET A 502 -10.90 -0.35 8.83
N ASN A 503 -11.71 0.08 9.80
CA ASN A 503 -11.37 1.19 10.69
C ASN A 503 -11.89 0.95 12.12
N GLU A 504 -11.58 1.86 13.05
CA GLU A 504 -11.95 1.71 14.46
C GLU A 504 -13.47 1.64 14.69
N GLY A 505 -14.27 2.19 13.77
CA GLY A 505 -15.73 2.13 13.77
C GLY A 505 -16.29 0.70 13.82
N CYS A 506 -15.58 -0.27 13.22
CA CYS A 506 -15.99 -1.68 13.24
C CYS A 506 -16.08 -2.28 14.65
N LEU A 507 -15.37 -1.71 15.63
CA LEU A 507 -15.36 -2.17 17.02
C LEU A 507 -16.26 -1.36 17.96
N LYS A 508 -16.74 -0.19 17.55
CA LYS A 508 -17.65 0.63 18.36
C LYS A 508 -18.90 -0.12 18.87
N PRO A 509 -19.56 -1.03 18.10
CA PRO A 509 -20.72 -1.77 18.60
C PRO A 509 -20.35 -3.06 19.35
N ILE A 510 -19.06 -3.30 19.64
CA ILE A 510 -18.57 -4.55 20.21
C ILE A 510 -17.90 -4.28 21.55
N THR A 511 -18.42 -4.86 22.62
CA THR A 511 -17.74 -4.91 23.91
C THR A 511 -16.88 -6.16 23.96
N LEU A 512 -15.57 -6.00 24.09
CA LEU A 512 -14.60 -7.10 24.13
C LEU A 512 -14.09 -7.31 25.56
N ILE A 513 -14.31 -8.50 26.12
CA ILE A 513 -13.86 -8.89 27.46
C ILE A 513 -12.75 -9.93 27.33
N ILE A 514 -11.53 -9.54 27.70
CA ILE A 514 -10.36 -10.43 27.70
C ILE A 514 -9.84 -10.51 29.14
N PRO A 515 -9.84 -11.69 29.78
CA PRO A 515 -9.38 -11.83 31.16
C PRO A 515 -7.89 -11.47 31.31
N GLU A 516 -7.57 -10.60 32.26
CA GLU A 516 -6.18 -10.26 32.61
C GLU A 516 -5.40 -11.49 33.07
N GLY A 517 -4.15 -11.64 32.61
CA GLY A 517 -3.30 -12.78 32.94
C GLY A 517 -3.72 -14.09 32.26
N SER A 518 -4.65 -14.04 31.30
CA SER A 518 -4.93 -15.16 30.41
C SER A 518 -3.91 -15.28 29.29
N MET A 519 -3.91 -16.39 28.56
CA MET A 519 -3.08 -16.54 27.36
C MET A 519 -3.43 -15.54 26.24
N LEU A 520 -4.56 -14.81 26.35
CA LEU A 520 -4.96 -13.75 25.41
C LEU A 520 -4.72 -12.33 25.95
N ASN A 521 -4.21 -12.21 27.17
CA ASN A 521 -3.78 -10.96 27.78
C ASN A 521 -2.62 -11.24 28.75
N PRO A 522 -1.47 -11.74 28.23
CA PRO A 522 -0.33 -12.09 29.04
C PRO A 522 0.36 -10.85 29.62
N GLN A 523 1.07 -11.06 30.72
CA GLN A 523 1.90 -10.05 31.37
C GLN A 523 3.40 -10.36 31.13
N TYR A 524 4.22 -9.31 31.12
CA TYR A 524 5.67 -9.44 31.05
C TYR A 524 6.18 -10.38 32.15
N PRO A 525 7.09 -11.33 31.85
CA PRO A 525 7.87 -11.49 30.62
C PRO A 525 7.40 -12.62 29.68
N ALA A 526 6.11 -12.94 29.61
CA ALA A 526 5.62 -14.05 28.78
C ALA A 526 6.14 -14.04 27.32
N ALA A 527 6.58 -15.18 26.81
CA ALA A 527 6.84 -15.33 25.37
C ALA A 527 5.52 -15.22 24.57
N VAL A 528 5.56 -14.59 23.39
CA VAL A 528 4.36 -14.26 22.59
C VAL A 528 4.46 -14.55 21.10
N VAL A 529 5.61 -15.00 20.59
CA VAL A 529 5.83 -15.08 19.14
C VAL A 529 4.86 -16.02 18.42
N ALA A 530 4.48 -17.15 19.03
CA ALA A 530 3.47 -18.05 18.49
C ALA A 530 2.04 -17.51 18.69
N GLY A 531 1.85 -16.57 19.61
CA GLY A 531 0.58 -15.86 19.81
C GLY A 531 0.06 -15.18 18.54
N ASN A 532 0.96 -14.50 17.83
CA ASN A 532 0.64 -13.79 16.59
C ASN A 532 0.29 -14.73 15.43
N VAL A 533 1.00 -15.86 15.30
CA VAL A 533 0.93 -16.71 14.09
C VAL A 533 0.14 -18.00 14.26
N GLU A 534 -0.10 -18.44 15.50
CA GLU A 534 -0.87 -19.64 15.80
C GLU A 534 -2.12 -19.31 16.63
N THR A 535 -1.97 -18.68 17.79
CA THR A 535 -3.10 -18.42 18.69
C THR A 535 -4.10 -17.44 18.08
N SER A 536 -3.67 -16.50 17.25
CA SER A 536 -4.55 -15.60 16.50
C SER A 536 -5.51 -16.36 15.57
N GLN A 537 -5.06 -17.46 14.96
CA GLN A 537 -5.90 -18.35 14.13
C GLN A 537 -6.90 -19.09 15.01
N VAL A 538 -6.46 -19.61 16.16
CA VAL A 538 -7.34 -20.27 17.13
C VAL A 538 -8.44 -19.33 17.62
N VAL A 539 -8.11 -18.07 17.94
CA VAL A 539 -9.11 -17.06 18.34
C VAL A 539 -10.10 -16.81 17.21
N THR A 540 -9.61 -16.65 15.98
CA THR A 540 -10.46 -16.41 14.80
C THR A 540 -11.42 -17.59 14.55
N ASP A 541 -10.91 -18.82 14.57
CA ASP A 541 -11.72 -20.03 14.42
C ASP A 541 -12.73 -20.18 15.56
N THR A 542 -12.35 -19.84 16.80
CA THR A 542 -13.25 -19.87 17.97
C THR A 542 -14.42 -18.91 17.79
N LEU A 543 -14.15 -17.68 17.29
CA LEU A 543 -15.18 -16.69 17.01
C LEU A 543 -16.14 -17.16 15.91
N TYR A 544 -15.61 -17.66 14.78
CA TYR A 544 -16.44 -18.20 13.70
C TYR A 544 -17.27 -19.41 14.13
N ALA A 545 -16.70 -20.29 14.96
CA ALA A 545 -17.41 -21.45 15.51
C ALA A 545 -18.52 -21.03 16.48
N ALA A 546 -18.28 -20.02 17.32
CA ALA A 546 -19.32 -19.47 18.21
C ALA A 546 -20.47 -18.84 17.41
N LEU A 547 -20.17 -18.17 16.28
CA LEU A 547 -21.17 -17.60 15.37
C LEU A 547 -21.82 -18.62 14.43
N LYS A 548 -21.22 -19.80 14.25
CA LYS A 548 -21.66 -20.89 13.35
C LYS A 548 -21.78 -20.49 11.87
N VAL A 549 -20.88 -19.64 11.39
CA VAL A 549 -20.96 -19.07 10.02
C VAL A 549 -20.12 -19.81 8.99
N MET A 550 -18.96 -20.34 9.37
CA MET A 550 -18.08 -21.09 8.48
C MET A 550 -17.27 -22.12 9.27
N ALA A 551 -16.84 -23.18 8.60
CA ALA A 551 -15.87 -24.11 9.17
C ALA A 551 -14.50 -23.45 9.31
N ALA A 552 -13.68 -23.93 10.24
CA ALA A 552 -12.30 -23.48 10.38
C ALA A 552 -11.50 -23.71 9.09
N SER A 553 -10.57 -22.81 8.81
CA SER A 553 -9.56 -22.99 7.75
C SER A 553 -8.45 -23.90 8.26
N GLN A 554 -7.20 -23.73 7.82
CA GLN A 554 -6.08 -24.55 8.30
C GLN A 554 -5.73 -24.36 9.80
N GLY A 555 -6.24 -23.33 10.48
CA GLY A 555 -6.04 -23.07 11.92
C GLY A 555 -4.60 -22.72 12.34
N THR A 556 -3.69 -22.54 11.39
CA THR A 556 -2.28 -22.20 11.60
C THR A 556 -1.79 -21.32 10.45
N MET A 557 -0.77 -20.50 10.67
CA MET A 557 -0.06 -19.85 9.56
C MET A 557 1.03 -20.73 8.94
N ASN A 558 1.31 -21.91 9.52
CA ASN A 558 2.43 -22.79 9.17
C ASN A 558 3.74 -22.01 9.05
N ASN A 559 4.14 -21.37 10.15
CA ASN A 559 5.30 -20.53 10.14
C ASN A 559 6.57 -21.37 9.97
N THR A 560 7.31 -21.09 8.90
CA THR A 560 8.54 -21.76 8.53
C THR A 560 9.65 -20.72 8.49
N THR A 561 10.55 -20.79 9.45
CA THR A 561 11.71 -19.91 9.51
C THR A 561 12.99 -20.72 9.41
N PHE A 562 14.00 -20.14 8.78
CA PHE A 562 15.31 -20.74 8.77
C PHE A 562 16.41 -19.70 8.69
N GLY A 563 17.60 -20.08 9.10
CA GLY A 563 18.74 -19.20 8.94
C GLY A 563 20.02 -19.71 9.59
N ASN A 564 21.02 -18.84 9.56
CA ASN A 564 22.31 -18.96 10.23
C ASN A 564 22.82 -17.54 10.58
N GLU A 565 24.12 -17.38 10.82
CA GLU A 565 24.73 -16.07 11.13
C GLU A 565 24.52 -15.04 10.00
N ASN A 566 24.53 -15.47 8.74
CA ASN A 566 24.50 -14.58 7.57
C ASN A 566 23.10 -14.41 6.98
N TYR A 567 22.23 -15.43 7.11
CA TYR A 567 20.94 -15.47 6.45
C TYR A 567 19.82 -15.68 7.46
N GLN A 568 18.75 -14.88 7.34
CA GLN A 568 17.52 -15.03 8.13
C GLN A 568 16.33 -14.94 7.19
N TYR A 569 15.47 -15.95 7.23
CA TYR A 569 14.29 -16.05 6.39
C TYR A 569 13.07 -16.45 7.22
N TYR A 570 11.96 -15.81 6.89
CA TYR A 570 10.67 -16.00 7.51
C TYR A 570 9.61 -16.17 6.43
N GLU A 571 8.74 -17.19 6.58
CA GLU A 571 7.61 -17.41 5.68
C GLU A 571 6.44 -18.15 6.34
N THR A 572 5.23 -17.75 5.96
CA THR A 572 4.00 -18.52 6.27
C THR A 572 3.59 -19.36 5.05
N VAL A 573 3.34 -20.65 5.24
CA VAL A 573 2.91 -21.55 4.18
C VAL A 573 1.38 -21.63 4.13
N CYS A 574 0.79 -21.33 2.97
CA CYS A 574 -0.65 -21.37 2.78
C CYS A 574 -1.24 -22.78 2.90
N GLY A 575 -2.56 -22.86 3.07
CA GLY A 575 -3.28 -24.13 3.08
C GLY A 575 -4.70 -23.98 2.58
N GLY A 576 -5.60 -24.85 3.06
CA GLY A 576 -7.00 -24.81 2.63
C GLY A 576 -7.83 -23.81 3.42
N SER A 577 -8.72 -23.08 2.76
CA SER A 577 -9.75 -22.31 3.47
C SER A 577 -10.90 -23.20 3.95
N GLY A 578 -11.57 -22.75 5.01
CA GLY A 578 -12.77 -23.38 5.52
C GLY A 578 -13.93 -23.32 4.52
N ALA A 579 -14.79 -24.33 4.55
CA ALA A 579 -16.02 -24.36 3.77
C ALA A 579 -17.16 -23.61 4.48
N GLY A 580 -18.07 -23.05 3.69
CA GLY A 580 -19.27 -22.39 4.18
C GLY A 580 -20.54 -23.22 3.99
N PRO A 581 -21.71 -22.67 4.38
CA PRO A 581 -22.99 -23.35 4.19
C PRO A 581 -23.38 -23.54 2.72
N THR A 582 -22.80 -22.75 1.81
CA THR A 582 -23.13 -22.73 0.38
C THR A 582 -21.93 -22.77 -0.55
N PHE A 583 -20.71 -22.92 -0.02
CA PHE A 583 -19.48 -22.85 -0.80
C PHE A 583 -18.40 -23.81 -0.29
N GLU A 584 -17.62 -24.33 -1.22
CA GLU A 584 -16.41 -25.13 -0.96
C GLU A 584 -15.26 -24.21 -0.51
N GLY A 585 -14.32 -24.77 0.25
CA GLY A 585 -13.06 -24.09 0.57
C GLY A 585 -12.14 -23.96 -0.65
N THR A 586 -11.31 -22.94 -0.65
CA THR A 586 -10.30 -22.67 -1.69
C THR A 586 -8.98 -23.35 -1.33
N ASP A 587 -8.37 -24.02 -2.31
CA ASP A 587 -7.10 -24.73 -2.15
C ASP A 587 -5.92 -23.74 -2.06
N ALA A 588 -4.94 -24.04 -1.19
CA ALA A 588 -3.62 -23.38 -1.10
C ALA A 588 -3.65 -21.84 -1.08
N VAL A 589 -4.49 -21.25 -0.21
CA VAL A 589 -4.63 -19.81 -0.01
C VAL A 589 -4.32 -19.43 1.44
N HIS A 590 -3.73 -18.24 1.65
CA HIS A 590 -3.61 -17.66 3.00
C HIS A 590 -4.98 -17.26 3.52
N THR A 591 -5.21 -17.49 4.81
CA THR A 591 -6.52 -17.27 5.43
C THR A 591 -6.39 -16.49 6.73
N HIS A 592 -7.43 -15.72 7.00
CA HIS A 592 -7.64 -15.03 8.27
C HIS A 592 -6.52 -14.07 8.64
N MET A 593 -5.71 -14.40 9.65
CA MET A 593 -4.74 -13.49 10.25
C MET A 593 -3.48 -13.27 9.39
N THR A 594 -3.43 -13.85 8.19
CA THR A 594 -2.35 -13.65 7.20
C THR A 594 -2.93 -13.50 5.80
N ASN A 595 -2.34 -12.59 5.01
CA ASN A 595 -2.57 -12.44 3.58
C ASN A 595 -1.26 -12.08 2.84
N SER A 596 -0.12 -12.49 3.42
CA SER A 596 1.20 -12.26 2.84
C SER A 596 1.36 -13.06 1.54
N ARG A 597 2.19 -12.55 0.62
CA ARG A 597 2.58 -13.33 -0.55
C ARG A 597 3.60 -14.40 -0.16
N LEU A 598 3.58 -15.47 -0.93
CA LEU A 598 4.68 -16.42 -1.10
C LEU A 598 5.92 -15.67 -1.60
N THR A 599 7.11 -16.04 -1.13
CA THR A 599 8.35 -15.64 -1.81
C THR A 599 8.49 -16.40 -3.12
N ASP A 600 8.66 -15.67 -4.22
CA ASP A 600 8.92 -16.28 -5.53
C ASP A 600 10.11 -17.28 -5.43
N PRO A 601 9.98 -18.52 -5.93
CA PRO A 601 11.05 -19.50 -5.86
C PRO A 601 12.39 -18.99 -6.41
N GLU A 602 12.40 -18.25 -7.53
CA GLU A 602 13.65 -17.73 -8.12
C GLU A 602 14.30 -16.69 -7.21
N ILE A 603 13.49 -15.83 -6.58
CA ILE A 603 13.98 -14.85 -5.60
C ILE A 603 14.51 -15.56 -4.35
N LEU A 604 13.82 -16.61 -3.87
CA LEU A 604 14.27 -17.39 -2.72
C LEU A 604 15.63 -18.04 -2.98
N GLU A 605 15.80 -18.70 -4.13
CA GLU A 605 17.05 -19.36 -4.53
C GLU A 605 18.18 -18.37 -4.82
N PHE A 606 17.84 -17.16 -5.31
CA PHE A 606 18.81 -16.11 -5.57
C PHE A 606 19.34 -15.45 -4.29
N ARG A 607 18.45 -15.25 -3.30
CA ARG A 607 18.77 -14.50 -2.06
C ARG A 607 19.30 -15.38 -0.94
N TYR A 608 19.02 -16.69 -0.96
CA TYR A 608 19.35 -17.61 0.12
C TYR A 608 19.96 -18.91 -0.42
N PRO A 609 20.87 -19.58 0.31
CA PRO A 609 21.44 -20.87 -0.11
C PRO A 609 20.45 -22.01 0.12
N VAL A 610 19.34 -21.98 -0.63
CA VAL A 610 18.23 -22.94 -0.60
C VAL A 610 17.82 -23.24 -2.05
N ALA A 611 17.36 -24.46 -2.31
CA ALA A 611 16.70 -24.85 -3.55
C ALA A 611 15.25 -25.30 -3.29
N VAL A 612 14.31 -24.83 -4.10
CA VAL A 612 12.90 -25.25 -4.07
C VAL A 612 12.72 -26.47 -4.97
N GLU A 613 12.73 -27.66 -4.39
CA GLU A 613 12.62 -28.90 -5.16
C GLU A 613 11.18 -29.23 -5.57
N LYS A 614 10.20 -28.77 -4.79
CA LYS A 614 8.78 -29.01 -5.06
C LYS A 614 7.90 -27.97 -4.39
N PHE A 615 6.87 -27.51 -5.10
CA PHE A 615 5.77 -26.76 -4.50
C PHE A 615 4.46 -27.07 -5.25
N GLU A 616 3.49 -27.67 -4.58
CA GLU A 616 2.24 -28.14 -5.19
C GLU A 616 1.06 -28.11 -4.21
N ILE A 617 -0.16 -28.15 -4.74
CA ILE A 617 -1.37 -28.39 -3.94
C ILE A 617 -1.36 -29.84 -3.45
N ARG A 618 -1.52 -30.02 -2.13
CA ARG A 618 -1.63 -31.34 -1.49
C ARG A 618 -3.03 -31.89 -1.67
N ARG A 619 -3.31 -32.43 -2.86
CA ARG A 619 -4.64 -32.91 -3.27
C ARG A 619 -5.23 -33.94 -2.30
N GLY A 620 -6.51 -33.77 -1.97
CA GLY A 620 -7.26 -34.66 -1.08
C GLY A 620 -6.96 -34.49 0.41
N SER A 621 -6.38 -33.36 0.80
CA SER A 621 -6.10 -33.03 2.21
C SER A 621 -7.20 -32.20 2.86
N GLY A 622 -8.09 -31.58 2.07
CA GLY A 622 -9.20 -30.78 2.57
C GLY A 622 -10.20 -31.59 3.41
N GLY A 623 -10.74 -30.94 4.44
CA GLY A 623 -11.74 -31.52 5.34
C GLY A 623 -12.98 -32.00 4.59
N ARG A 624 -13.53 -33.16 4.97
CA ARG A 624 -14.73 -33.73 4.35
C ARG A 624 -15.99 -33.14 5.00
N GLY A 625 -16.96 -32.76 4.18
CA GLY A 625 -18.27 -32.26 4.60
C GLY A 625 -19.26 -32.28 3.44
N ARG A 626 -20.45 -31.70 3.64
CA ARG A 626 -21.38 -31.43 2.53
C ARG A 626 -20.72 -30.54 1.47
N HIS A 627 -19.98 -29.54 1.95
CA HIS A 627 -19.00 -28.79 1.20
C HIS A 627 -17.62 -29.16 1.73
N ARG A 628 -16.66 -29.41 0.84
CA ARG A 628 -15.28 -29.77 1.16
C ARG A 628 -14.49 -28.52 1.54
N GLY A 629 -13.61 -28.66 2.53
CA GLY A 629 -12.57 -27.66 2.77
C GLY A 629 -11.54 -27.63 1.64
N GLY A 630 -10.79 -26.54 1.55
CA GLY A 630 -9.69 -26.43 0.59
C GLY A 630 -8.58 -27.43 0.87
N ASP A 631 -7.89 -27.88 -0.18
CA ASP A 631 -6.67 -28.65 -0.05
C ASP A 631 -5.51 -27.75 0.41
N GLY A 632 -4.62 -28.29 1.25
CA GLY A 632 -3.40 -27.60 1.69
C GLY A 632 -2.32 -27.52 0.61
N ALA A 633 -1.15 -26.98 0.96
CA ALA A 633 0.03 -26.97 0.11
C ALA A 633 1.11 -27.96 0.58
N PHE A 634 1.99 -28.38 -0.33
CA PHE A 634 3.18 -29.17 -0.06
C PHE A 634 4.39 -28.45 -0.64
N ARG A 635 5.39 -28.16 0.20
CA ARG A 635 6.66 -27.54 -0.20
C ARG A 635 7.84 -28.38 0.26
N ARG A 636 8.84 -28.54 -0.62
CA ARG A 636 10.12 -29.21 -0.32
C ARG A 636 11.26 -28.26 -0.61
N LEU A 637 12.03 -27.96 0.43
CA LEU A 637 13.22 -27.12 0.38
C LEU A 637 14.45 -27.98 0.66
N ARG A 638 15.53 -27.74 -0.07
CA ARG A 638 16.85 -28.29 0.20
C ARG A 638 17.81 -27.16 0.57
N PHE A 639 18.32 -27.17 1.78
CA PHE A 639 19.36 -26.25 2.23
C PHE A 639 20.70 -26.62 1.58
N LEU A 640 21.39 -25.63 1.03
CA LEU A 640 22.69 -25.78 0.37
C LEU A 640 23.86 -25.53 1.35
N GLU A 641 23.55 -24.99 2.52
CA GLU A 641 24.46 -24.77 3.64
C GLU A 641 23.80 -25.21 4.95
N PRO A 642 24.57 -25.44 6.04
CA PRO A 642 24.01 -25.67 7.36
C PRO A 642 23.12 -24.50 7.79
N MET A 643 21.87 -24.82 8.15
CA MET A 643 20.89 -23.87 8.65
C MET A 643 20.12 -24.45 9.83
N GLU A 644 19.66 -23.58 10.71
CA GLU A 644 18.67 -23.90 11.72
C GLU A 644 17.28 -23.70 11.12
N LEU A 645 16.41 -24.71 11.23
CA LEU A 645 15.01 -24.67 10.79
C LEU A 645 14.11 -24.63 12.02
N SER A 646 13.25 -23.64 12.09
CA SER A 646 12.25 -23.47 13.13
C SER A 646 10.84 -23.51 12.53
N LEU A 647 9.93 -24.20 13.23
CA LEU A 647 8.55 -24.39 12.80
C LEU A 647 7.60 -24.03 13.94
N LEU A 648 6.71 -23.08 13.70
CA LEU A 648 5.53 -22.83 14.52
C LEU A 648 4.32 -23.33 13.75
N SER A 649 3.64 -24.34 14.30
CA SER A 649 2.45 -24.95 13.67
C SER A 649 1.61 -25.68 14.71
N ASN A 650 0.31 -25.78 14.43
CA ASN A 650 -0.68 -26.52 15.22
C ASN A 650 -1.27 -27.73 14.46
N HIS A 651 -2.27 -28.38 15.07
CA HIS A 651 -3.10 -29.45 14.49
C HIS A 651 -2.38 -30.77 14.22
N ARG A 652 -1.51 -31.17 15.15
CA ARG A 652 -0.88 -32.49 15.21
C ARG A 652 -1.70 -33.49 16.03
N LYS A 653 -2.50 -33.02 17.01
CA LYS A 653 -3.31 -33.89 17.88
C LYS A 653 -4.79 -33.54 17.82
N VAL A 654 -5.12 -32.26 17.93
CA VAL A 654 -6.50 -31.76 17.95
C VAL A 654 -6.89 -31.35 16.53
N CYS A 655 -7.97 -31.96 16.04
CA CYS A 655 -8.57 -31.61 14.77
C CYS A 655 -9.22 -30.23 14.82
N LEU A 656 -9.30 -29.59 13.67
CA LEU A 656 -9.97 -28.30 13.50
C LEU A 656 -11.47 -28.40 13.88
N PRO A 657 -12.08 -27.33 14.42
CA PRO A 657 -13.50 -27.27 14.75
C PRO A 657 -14.39 -27.67 13.56
N PRO A 658 -15.22 -28.72 13.69
CA PRO A 658 -16.33 -28.91 12.77
C PRO A 658 -17.40 -27.87 13.09
N VAL A 659 -17.92 -27.17 12.09
CA VAL A 659 -19.04 -26.25 12.27
C VAL A 659 -20.26 -26.79 11.53
N GLU A 660 -21.27 -27.19 12.30
CA GLU A 660 -22.63 -27.34 11.75
C GLU A 660 -23.20 -25.95 11.52
N THR A 661 -23.06 -25.46 10.29
CA THR A 661 -23.64 -24.18 9.89
C THR A 661 -25.16 -24.32 9.81
N SER A 662 -25.89 -23.58 10.66
CA SER A 662 -27.36 -23.52 10.55
C SER A 662 -27.74 -22.74 9.29
N HIS A 663 -28.79 -23.18 8.58
CA HIS A 663 -29.32 -22.49 7.40
C HIS A 663 -29.73 -21.04 7.76
N ALA A 664 -28.82 -20.08 7.55
CA ALA A 664 -29.17 -18.67 7.47
C ALA A 664 -29.13 -18.29 5.97
N PRO A 665 -30.21 -17.71 5.42
CA PRO A 665 -30.22 -17.27 4.03
C PRO A 665 -29.36 -16.02 3.96
N TYR A 666 -28.16 -16.13 3.37
CA TYR A 666 -27.57 -14.93 2.78
C TYR A 666 -28.60 -14.39 1.79
N LEU A 667 -29.02 -13.14 2.02
CA LEU A 667 -29.92 -12.40 1.15
C LEU A 667 -29.48 -12.61 -0.31
N THR A 668 -30.44 -13.05 -1.12
CA THR A 668 -30.38 -13.38 -2.55
C THR A 668 -29.18 -12.79 -3.32
N PRO A 669 -28.47 -13.61 -4.12
CA PRO A 669 -27.51 -13.08 -5.07
C PRO A 669 -28.29 -12.38 -6.19
N HIS A 670 -28.33 -11.04 -6.17
CA HIS A 670 -28.42 -10.36 -7.45
C HIS A 670 -27.13 -10.70 -8.20
N ALA A 671 -27.29 -11.41 -9.32
CA ALA A 671 -26.22 -11.84 -10.19
C ALA A 671 -25.40 -10.62 -10.66
N VAL A 672 -24.34 -10.28 -9.94
CA VAL A 672 -23.24 -9.51 -10.48
C VAL A 672 -22.37 -10.51 -11.22
N THR A 673 -22.43 -10.41 -12.54
CA THR A 673 -21.56 -11.14 -13.45
C THR A 673 -20.12 -10.76 -13.11
N TRP A 674 -19.35 -11.73 -12.63
CA TRP A 674 -17.89 -11.61 -12.55
C TRP A 674 -17.36 -11.45 -13.97
N LEU A 675 -17.11 -10.21 -14.39
CA LEU A 675 -16.26 -9.92 -15.53
C LEU A 675 -14.80 -10.19 -15.09
N PRO A 676 -14.07 -11.08 -15.78
CA PRO A 676 -12.67 -11.30 -15.49
C PRO A 676 -11.89 -9.98 -15.62
N LEU A 677 -10.94 -9.75 -14.70
CA LEU A 677 -9.89 -8.73 -14.75
C LEU A 677 -8.98 -8.93 -16.00
N ARG A 678 -9.54 -8.64 -17.18
CA ARG A 678 -8.85 -8.44 -18.45
C ARG A 678 -9.49 -7.25 -19.16
N GLN A 679 -9.52 -6.09 -18.51
CA GLN A 679 -9.70 -4.80 -19.18
C GLN A 679 -9.34 -3.62 -18.25
N MET A 680 -8.09 -3.60 -17.78
CA MET A 680 -7.45 -2.40 -17.25
C MET A 680 -5.98 -2.33 -17.71
N SER A 681 -5.76 -2.56 -19.01
CA SER A 681 -4.49 -2.20 -19.70
C SER A 681 -4.71 -1.44 -21.02
N ARG A 682 -5.88 -0.82 -21.21
CA ARG A 682 -6.14 0.10 -22.33
C ARG A 682 -6.60 1.45 -21.82
N ALA A 683 -5.76 2.09 -21.03
CA ALA A 683 -5.78 3.53 -20.78
C ALA A 683 -4.37 3.96 -20.34
N ASN A 684 -3.38 3.73 -21.21
CA ASN A 684 -2.04 4.36 -21.20
C ASN A 684 -1.30 3.96 -22.49
N GLY A 685 -1.88 4.33 -23.63
CA GLY A 685 -1.37 3.96 -24.95
C GLY A 685 -1.58 5.08 -25.96
N LEU A 686 -1.00 6.25 -25.68
CA LEU A 686 -0.81 7.30 -26.68
C LEU A 686 0.35 8.20 -26.26
N LEU A 687 1.56 7.67 -26.39
CA LEU A 687 2.81 8.38 -26.69
C LEU A 687 3.92 7.32 -26.79
N GLY A 688 4.50 7.15 -27.99
CA GLY A 688 5.67 6.29 -28.18
C GLY A 688 5.70 5.44 -29.45
N HIS A 689 5.28 5.97 -30.61
CA HIS A 689 5.79 5.46 -31.88
C HIS A 689 7.15 6.12 -32.14
N LEU A 690 8.23 5.33 -32.19
CA LEU A 690 9.28 5.30 -33.24
C LEU A 690 10.53 4.53 -32.77
N ARG A 691 11.11 3.75 -33.71
CA ARG A 691 12.37 2.96 -33.65
C ARG A 691 12.24 1.59 -32.98
N LYS A 692 12.54 0.43 -33.59
CA LYS A 692 13.31 0.07 -34.79
C LYS A 692 12.66 -1.14 -35.49
N ALA A 693 12.67 -1.09 -36.81
CA ALA A 693 12.48 -2.21 -37.73
C ALA A 693 13.78 -3.02 -37.90
N GLN A 694 13.64 -4.15 -38.61
CA GLN A 694 14.64 -5.14 -39.08
C GLN A 694 14.73 -6.39 -38.18
N ALA A 695 14.52 -7.62 -38.64
CA ALA A 695 14.20 -8.13 -39.97
C ALA A 695 13.62 -9.57 -39.84
N ALA A 696 12.59 -9.87 -40.62
CA ALA A 696 12.33 -11.19 -41.22
C ALA A 696 12.47 -10.99 -42.75
N PRO A 697 12.46 -11.99 -43.66
CA PRO A 697 11.98 -13.38 -43.59
C PRO A 697 12.95 -14.30 -44.43
N PRO A 698 12.61 -15.40 -45.17
CA PRO A 698 11.31 -16.04 -45.42
C PRO A 698 11.28 -17.59 -45.46
N LEU A 699 10.04 -18.09 -45.55
CA LEU A 699 9.66 -19.45 -45.91
C LEU A 699 9.09 -19.48 -47.34
N VAL A 700 8.85 -20.71 -47.84
CA VAL A 700 8.23 -21.17 -49.12
C VAL A 700 9.26 -21.32 -50.28
N VAL A 701 9.42 -22.45 -51.02
CA VAL A 701 8.45 -23.23 -51.82
C VAL A 701 8.99 -24.62 -52.31
N GLN A 702 8.07 -25.61 -52.47
CA GLN A 702 8.07 -26.84 -53.34
C GLN A 702 8.94 -28.06 -52.93
N ASN A 703 8.54 -29.35 -53.07
CA ASN A 703 7.73 -30.02 -54.10
C ASN A 703 7.30 -31.47 -53.71
N ALA A 704 6.30 -31.99 -54.44
CA ALA A 704 6.00 -33.41 -54.82
C ALA A 704 5.10 -34.35 -53.93
N ARG A 705 4.12 -34.95 -54.63
CA ARG A 705 3.00 -35.88 -54.26
C ARG A 705 3.43 -37.39 -54.23
N PRO A 706 2.51 -38.40 -54.20
CA PRO A 706 1.52 -38.87 -53.21
C PRO A 706 1.73 -40.39 -52.87
N PRO A 707 0.81 -41.13 -52.18
CA PRO A 707 -0.32 -41.81 -52.85
C PRO A 707 -1.65 -41.78 -52.03
N ALA A 708 -2.79 -41.53 -52.66
CA ALA A 708 -3.80 -42.51 -53.11
C ALA A 708 -4.54 -43.27 -51.99
N ASN A 709 -5.80 -42.89 -51.69
CA ASN A 709 -6.97 -43.67 -52.11
C ASN A 709 -8.28 -42.97 -51.75
N LEU A 710 -9.24 -43.20 -52.64
CA LEU A 710 -10.53 -42.56 -52.84
C LEU A 710 -11.66 -43.47 -52.36
N LEU A 711 -12.80 -42.85 -52.03
CA LEU A 711 -14.17 -43.40 -51.92
C LEU A 711 -14.49 -44.17 -50.61
N GLY A 712 -15.58 -43.88 -49.91
CA GLY A 712 -16.69 -42.99 -50.22
C GLY A 712 -17.72 -42.89 -49.10
N ASP A 713 -18.85 -42.35 -49.52
CA ASP A 713 -20.19 -42.30 -48.94
C ASP A 713 -20.69 -41.10 -48.14
N MET A 714 -21.78 -40.57 -48.71
CA MET A 714 -22.63 -39.48 -48.28
C MET A 714 -23.62 -39.93 -47.21
N ARG A 715 -24.02 -38.98 -46.34
CA ARG A 715 -25.40 -38.60 -45.92
C ARG A 715 -25.35 -38.03 -44.50
N THR A 716 -25.43 -36.71 -44.35
CA THR A 716 -26.64 -35.95 -43.91
C THR A 716 -27.25 -36.46 -42.59
N ILE A 717 -27.20 -35.63 -41.53
CA ILE A 717 -28.36 -35.03 -40.82
C ILE A 717 -27.93 -34.43 -39.45
N ALA A 718 -28.24 -33.14 -39.29
CA ALA A 718 -28.70 -32.38 -38.11
C ALA A 718 -28.02 -32.43 -36.73
N ALA A 719 -27.52 -31.25 -36.33
CA ALA A 719 -27.96 -30.41 -35.20
C ALA A 719 -28.36 -31.04 -33.84
N GLY A 720 -27.71 -30.53 -32.78
CA GLY A 720 -28.41 -29.91 -31.65
C GLY A 720 -28.42 -30.65 -30.31
N CYS A 721 -27.43 -30.38 -29.46
CA CYS A 721 -27.54 -29.88 -28.08
C CYS A 721 -26.17 -29.40 -27.60
#